data_AF-A0A559MFG9-F1
#
_entry.id   AF-A0A559MFG9-F1
#
_cell.length_a   1.000
_cell.length_b   1.000
_cell.length_c   1.000
_cell.angle_alpha   90.00
_cell.angle_beta   90.00
_cell.angle_gamma   90.00
#
_symmetry.space_group_name_H-M   'P 1'
#
loop_
_entity.id
_entity.type
_entity.pdbx_description
1 polymer ?
#
loop_
_entity_poly.entity_id
_entity_poly.type
_entity_poly.pdbx_seq_one_letter_code
_entity_poly.pdbx_strand_id
1 'polypeptide(L)'
;MRGFITLPLFHAHGISSVFRAFACRKSIYMYSARLPLTRNNLLAIMQKQNFEIFYGVPYALKLLGESAEGIACLAKMQVVMFGGSACPDTLGDRLVEAGINLVSHYGTTETGQLMTSFRDRSDKAWNYVRPSAELKPFLRWDLQGGDIYELVVLDGWKSKVTSNRPDGSYATKDLFTSHPTIPNAWKYFARLDDTIVLLNGEKTVPTDTEQAVRDNALVQEAIIVGDQRPQLGMMVISSQDIPDGEIMKQIWPAIEKANKVSPAYAQLSAEMVHILPAGTEYPRTDKGTIIRQAFYKKFEAKIESLYSSADEASMASTPAASDAEIRALLITNILEIMGPATPLDDSSDFFSLGMDSLQALRLRKILLKSLPIKESSLGMNIAFDFPTINALAAELLLLQKGEASQSIPIEEQMQAVIEKYGIFPAHVPRENTNEGQYLVVTGATGSLGAHTIAQLAILPHVKLIHCLVRAKSASSARTRVIASLRERQIYHQLPLSARQKIVALPSDFSREDLGLGWEMYDNIARNIIALIHCAWSVNFNLKLSSFEKDCISGARHLMLLCLSARRLRPATFSFCSSVSAVAATPGGFVSEAVPASLSHAQNMGYAQSKLVTEHLIQRAADQTGMTARTLRVGQIVADTEHGVWNATEAIPLMLQAAETFGAIPALDESPLWLPVDVVAKAVAEISLSAAGAGVMNVVASQPFHWTRDLLPKLHAAGLQFQEPTQREWIRKLRASNPDPSQNPPIKLVNFFGSKYDNDNTIRKGLQYDTRLARSFSPSLAAAKVLDQDLVTKFVAQFRASSWAIGRVAAKPKIIVVAGPCGSGKTTVATALAHQIPCPYIEGDAYHDEAALTKMTSNIPLSDDDRWAWLERLRTVSSVSAVNAPGGLVVLTCSALKKEHRDILRGSRDLGAEVLFVLLQVSSENSLSERLAQRAGHYMKQTMVQGQVRALEPPSVREVDILPVDALRKPEDVLAEVLELVRLEL
;
A
#
# COMPACT_ATOMS: atom_id res chain seq x y z
N MET A 1 14.00 -39.48 -40.13
CA MET A 1 14.74 -38.55 -39.26
C MET A 1 16.12 -39.08 -38.91
N ARG A 2 17.12 -38.65 -39.68
CA ARG A 2 18.55 -38.68 -39.36
C ARG A 2 18.86 -37.51 -38.43
N GLY A 3 19.33 -37.79 -37.21
CA GLY A 3 19.61 -36.77 -36.21
C GLY A 3 21.05 -36.32 -36.20
N PHE A 4 21.28 -35.02 -36.00
CA PHE A 4 22.60 -34.45 -35.73
C PHE A 4 22.60 -33.86 -34.33
N ILE A 5 23.47 -34.37 -33.45
CA ILE A 5 23.53 -33.97 -32.05
C ILE A 5 24.87 -33.33 -31.72
N THR A 6 24.80 -32.14 -31.12
CA THR A 6 25.97 -31.39 -30.62
C THR A 6 26.12 -31.49 -29.11
N LEU A 7 25.12 -32.06 -28.41
CA LEU A 7 25.18 -32.29 -26.97
C LEU A 7 26.06 -33.51 -26.62
N PRO A 8 26.89 -33.42 -25.56
CA PRO A 8 27.69 -34.54 -25.11
C PRO A 8 26.85 -35.63 -24.43
N LEU A 9 27.34 -36.88 -24.45
CA LEU A 9 26.63 -38.03 -23.88
C LEU A 9 26.56 -38.06 -22.36
N PHE A 10 27.37 -37.28 -21.64
CA PHE A 10 27.20 -37.13 -20.19
C PHE A 10 26.02 -36.24 -19.82
N HIS A 11 25.44 -35.50 -20.78
CA HIS A 11 24.28 -34.65 -20.56
C HIS A 11 22.97 -35.45 -20.72
N ALA A 12 22.02 -35.30 -19.80
CA ALA A 12 20.73 -36.00 -19.82
C ALA A 12 19.97 -35.89 -21.18
N HIS A 13 19.87 -34.69 -21.75
CA HIS A 13 19.31 -34.48 -23.10
C HIS A 13 20.13 -35.17 -24.21
N GLY A 14 21.46 -35.22 -24.08
CA GLY A 14 22.35 -35.86 -25.05
C GLY A 14 22.16 -37.38 -25.08
N ILE A 15 22.29 -38.00 -23.91
CA ILE A 15 22.15 -39.46 -23.75
C ILE A 15 20.75 -39.95 -24.11
N SER A 16 19.70 -39.24 -23.65
CA SER A 16 18.31 -39.62 -23.94
C SER A 16 17.97 -39.53 -25.42
N SER A 17 18.51 -38.54 -26.15
CA SER A 17 18.32 -38.40 -27.60
C SER A 17 18.98 -39.55 -28.37
N VAL A 18 20.15 -40.01 -27.94
CA VAL A 18 20.83 -41.17 -28.53
C VAL A 18 20.08 -42.46 -28.25
N PHE A 19 19.65 -42.69 -27.01
CA PHE A 19 18.82 -43.87 -26.69
C PHE A 19 17.48 -43.86 -27.42
N ARG A 20 16.87 -42.69 -27.61
CA ARG A 20 15.65 -42.55 -28.43
C ARG A 20 15.91 -42.92 -29.89
N ALA A 21 17.03 -42.51 -30.47
CA ALA A 21 17.41 -42.91 -31.82
C ALA A 21 17.57 -44.43 -31.92
N PHE A 22 18.20 -45.07 -30.93
CA PHE A 22 18.34 -46.52 -30.88
C PHE A 22 16.99 -47.23 -30.76
N ALA A 23 16.14 -46.81 -29.82
CA ALA A 23 14.81 -47.39 -29.62
C ALA A 23 13.93 -47.26 -30.89
N CYS A 24 14.02 -46.13 -31.59
CA CYS A 24 13.28 -45.88 -32.82
C CYS A 24 13.96 -46.47 -34.08
N ARG A 25 15.11 -47.15 -33.94
CA ARG A 25 15.94 -47.68 -35.04
C ARG A 25 16.26 -46.61 -36.10
N LYS A 26 16.68 -45.43 -35.64
CA LYS A 26 17.08 -44.29 -36.48
C LYS A 26 18.56 -43.97 -36.30
N SER A 27 19.18 -43.41 -37.34
CA SER A 27 20.58 -42.96 -37.31
C SER A 27 20.70 -41.62 -36.57
N ILE A 28 21.67 -41.53 -35.66
CA ILE A 28 22.07 -40.29 -35.00
C ILE A 28 23.58 -40.09 -35.16
N TYR A 29 23.96 -38.89 -35.57
CA TYR A 29 25.32 -38.48 -35.85
C TYR A 29 25.76 -37.53 -34.75
N MET A 30 26.83 -37.89 -34.05
CA MET A 30 27.38 -37.09 -32.95
C MET A 30 28.46 -36.15 -33.45
N TYR A 31 28.43 -34.91 -32.96
CA TYR A 31 29.50 -33.96 -33.19
C TYR A 31 30.81 -34.48 -32.57
N SER A 32 31.91 -34.34 -33.31
CA SER A 32 33.21 -34.79 -32.83
C SER A 32 33.70 -33.88 -31.71
N ALA A 33 33.89 -34.43 -30.51
CA ALA A 33 34.45 -33.70 -29.37
C ALA A 33 35.88 -33.18 -29.60
N ARG A 34 36.57 -33.66 -30.65
CA ARG A 34 37.91 -33.17 -31.05
C ARG A 34 37.86 -31.84 -31.81
N LEU A 35 36.68 -31.42 -32.28
CA LEU A 35 36.52 -30.17 -33.00
C LEU A 35 35.96 -29.11 -32.05
N PRO A 36 36.51 -27.88 -32.02
CA PRO A 36 35.89 -26.80 -31.27
C PRO A 36 34.50 -26.49 -31.88
N LEU A 37 33.51 -26.22 -31.03
CA LEU A 37 32.15 -25.90 -31.47
C LEU A 37 32.11 -24.48 -32.04
N THR A 38 32.32 -24.36 -33.35
CA THR A 38 32.35 -23.08 -34.07
C THR A 38 31.35 -23.10 -35.22
N ARG A 39 30.92 -21.91 -35.66
CA ARG A 39 30.03 -21.77 -36.83
C ARG A 39 30.58 -22.50 -38.06
N ASN A 40 31.86 -22.31 -38.37
CA ASN A 40 32.48 -22.89 -39.58
C ASN A 40 32.49 -24.43 -39.55
N ASN A 41 32.79 -25.04 -38.39
CA ASN A 41 32.78 -26.49 -38.26
C ASN A 41 31.35 -27.06 -38.37
N LEU A 42 30.37 -26.40 -37.76
CA LEU A 42 28.97 -26.79 -37.86
C LEU A 42 28.47 -26.72 -39.30
N LEU A 43 28.73 -25.62 -40.01
CA LEU A 43 28.35 -25.46 -41.41
C LEU A 43 29.01 -26.50 -42.32
N ALA A 44 30.32 -26.73 -42.16
CA ALA A 44 31.05 -27.71 -42.97
C ALA A 44 30.47 -29.14 -42.84
N ILE A 45 29.97 -29.50 -41.65
CA ILE A 45 29.33 -30.80 -41.40
C ILE A 45 27.90 -30.81 -41.96
N MET A 46 27.11 -29.78 -41.66
CA MET A 46 25.70 -29.68 -42.06
C MET A 46 25.50 -29.51 -43.57
N GLN A 47 26.50 -29.02 -44.30
CA GLN A 47 26.46 -28.91 -45.76
C GLN A 47 26.86 -30.21 -46.47
N LYS A 48 27.72 -31.04 -45.84
CA LYS A 48 28.17 -32.32 -46.42
C LYS A 48 27.21 -33.48 -46.20
N GLN A 49 26.35 -33.37 -45.20
CA GLN A 49 25.43 -34.42 -44.80
C GLN A 49 24.00 -33.87 -44.72
N ASN A 50 23.02 -34.67 -45.11
CA ASN A 50 21.62 -34.28 -45.04
C ASN A 50 21.01 -34.78 -43.72
N PHE A 51 20.80 -33.88 -42.77
CA PHE A 51 20.13 -34.19 -41.50
C PHE A 51 18.68 -33.74 -41.52
N GLU A 52 17.85 -34.37 -40.70
CA GLU A 52 16.42 -34.06 -40.60
C GLU A 52 16.05 -33.49 -39.22
N ILE A 53 16.83 -33.77 -38.17
CA ILE A 53 16.63 -33.20 -36.84
C ILE A 53 17.96 -32.73 -36.26
N PHE A 54 17.96 -31.53 -35.70
CA PHE A 54 19.10 -30.96 -34.99
C PHE A 54 18.84 -30.98 -33.49
N TYR A 55 19.82 -31.42 -32.71
CA TYR A 55 19.82 -31.36 -31.25
C TYR A 55 21.00 -30.52 -30.78
N GLY A 56 20.73 -29.44 -30.02
CA GLY A 56 21.80 -28.61 -29.48
C GLY A 56 21.44 -27.84 -28.23
N VAL A 57 22.40 -27.04 -27.77
CA VAL A 57 22.21 -26.00 -26.75
C VAL A 57 21.97 -24.65 -27.44
N PRO A 58 21.34 -23.66 -26.77
CA PRO A 58 21.14 -22.32 -27.33
C PRO A 58 22.40 -21.67 -27.93
N TYR A 59 23.58 -21.93 -27.37
CA TYR A 59 24.85 -21.45 -27.92
C TYR A 59 25.11 -21.92 -29.36
N ALA A 60 24.82 -23.19 -29.69
CA ALA A 60 24.96 -23.70 -31.05
C ALA A 60 23.96 -23.03 -32.02
N LEU A 61 22.75 -22.71 -31.53
CA LEU A 61 21.76 -21.95 -32.29
C LEU A 61 22.20 -20.50 -32.51
N LYS A 62 22.87 -19.88 -31.53
CA LYS A 62 23.42 -18.52 -31.67
C LYS A 62 24.46 -18.49 -32.80
N LEU A 63 25.45 -19.38 -32.76
CA LEU A 63 26.49 -19.49 -33.78
C LEU A 63 25.93 -19.67 -35.21
N LEU A 64 24.86 -20.46 -35.36
CA LEU A 64 24.20 -20.70 -36.64
C LEU A 64 23.23 -19.57 -37.03
N GLY A 65 22.59 -18.93 -36.07
CA GLY A 65 21.63 -17.83 -36.27
C GLY A 65 22.29 -16.49 -36.61
N GLU A 66 23.61 -16.37 -36.42
CA GLU A 66 24.40 -15.19 -36.77
C GLU A 66 24.71 -15.07 -38.28
N SER A 67 24.39 -16.08 -39.09
CA SER A 67 24.62 -16.01 -40.55
C SER A 67 23.44 -16.56 -41.36
N ALA A 68 23.26 -16.02 -42.57
CA ALA A 68 22.19 -16.46 -43.48
C ALA A 68 22.35 -17.93 -43.88
N GLU A 69 23.58 -18.41 -44.04
CA GLU A 69 23.89 -19.80 -44.39
C GLU A 69 23.52 -20.75 -43.25
N GLY A 70 23.77 -20.35 -42.00
CA GLY A 70 23.41 -21.14 -40.82
C GLY A 70 21.90 -21.24 -40.63
N ILE A 71 21.18 -20.12 -40.80
CA ILE A 71 19.71 -20.10 -40.83
C ILE A 71 19.18 -21.00 -41.95
N ALA A 72 19.75 -20.92 -43.16
CA ALA A 72 19.35 -21.76 -44.29
C ALA A 72 19.60 -23.26 -44.04
N CYS A 73 20.65 -23.62 -43.30
CA CYS A 73 20.90 -25.00 -42.89
C CYS A 73 19.88 -25.48 -41.85
N LEU A 74 19.54 -24.65 -40.86
CA LEU A 74 18.53 -24.96 -39.85
C LEU A 74 17.11 -25.07 -40.45
N ALA A 75 16.78 -24.21 -41.41
CA ALA A 75 15.46 -24.19 -42.07
C ALA A 75 15.16 -25.47 -42.87
N LYS A 76 16.20 -26.20 -43.31
CA LYS A 76 16.05 -27.51 -43.97
C LYS A 76 15.67 -28.64 -43.02
N MET A 77 15.86 -28.45 -41.71
CA MET A 77 15.54 -29.47 -40.70
C MET A 77 14.03 -29.56 -40.50
N GLN A 78 13.53 -30.79 -40.28
CA GLN A 78 12.13 -31.01 -39.89
C GLN A 78 11.88 -30.51 -38.46
N VAL A 79 12.86 -30.64 -37.58
CA VAL A 79 12.83 -30.19 -36.19
C VAL A 79 14.20 -29.66 -35.79
N VAL A 80 14.23 -28.50 -35.14
CA VAL A 80 15.42 -27.96 -34.46
C VAL A 80 15.10 -27.94 -32.97
N MET A 81 15.65 -28.91 -32.23
CA MET A 81 15.40 -29.07 -30.81
C MET A 81 16.56 -28.54 -29.98
N PHE A 82 16.26 -27.76 -28.95
CA PHE A 82 17.25 -27.29 -27.99
C PHE A 82 16.83 -27.56 -26.55
N GLY A 83 17.80 -27.67 -25.66
CA GLY A 83 17.57 -27.81 -24.22
C GLY A 83 18.87 -27.69 -23.43
N GLY A 84 18.76 -27.75 -22.11
CA GLY A 84 19.90 -27.64 -21.19
C GLY A 84 20.17 -26.23 -20.66
N SER A 85 19.63 -25.19 -21.32
CA SER A 85 19.52 -23.82 -20.83
C SER A 85 18.41 -23.07 -21.57
N ALA A 86 17.99 -21.92 -21.05
CA ALA A 86 17.03 -21.04 -21.72
C ALA A 86 17.65 -20.46 -23.01
N CYS A 87 16.84 -20.39 -24.07
CA CYS A 87 17.22 -19.70 -25.31
C CYS A 87 16.74 -18.26 -25.23
N PRO A 88 17.58 -17.25 -25.55
CA PRO A 88 17.15 -15.85 -25.61
C PRO A 88 15.96 -15.68 -26.54
N ASP A 89 14.97 -14.89 -26.10
CA ASP A 89 13.73 -14.69 -26.85
C ASP A 89 14.02 -14.11 -28.25
N THR A 90 14.88 -13.09 -28.31
CA THR A 90 15.32 -12.44 -29.55
C THR A 90 15.92 -13.40 -30.57
N LEU A 91 16.72 -14.37 -30.11
CA LEU A 91 17.32 -15.38 -30.97
C LEU A 91 16.26 -16.35 -31.49
N GLY A 92 15.41 -16.88 -30.61
CA GLY A 92 14.43 -17.88 -31.02
C GLY A 92 13.30 -17.30 -31.87
N ASP A 93 12.84 -16.08 -31.59
CA ASP A 93 11.87 -15.36 -32.41
C ASP A 93 12.40 -15.20 -33.84
N ARG A 94 13.63 -14.71 -33.99
CA ARG A 94 14.30 -14.59 -35.29
C ARG A 94 14.38 -15.92 -36.06
N LEU A 95 14.67 -17.02 -35.36
CA LEU A 95 14.75 -18.35 -36.00
C LEU A 95 13.36 -18.83 -36.45
N VAL A 96 12.33 -18.64 -35.62
CA VAL A 96 10.95 -19.02 -35.94
C VAL A 96 10.37 -18.16 -37.06
N GLU A 97 10.68 -16.87 -37.10
CA GLU A 97 10.35 -15.95 -38.20
C GLU A 97 11.01 -16.39 -39.51
N ALA A 98 12.24 -16.89 -39.46
CA ALA A 98 12.93 -17.49 -40.60
C ALA A 98 12.38 -18.87 -41.03
N GLY A 99 11.26 -19.31 -40.46
CA GLY A 99 10.57 -20.54 -40.84
C GLY A 99 11.10 -21.82 -40.20
N ILE A 100 12.01 -21.71 -39.23
CA ILE A 100 12.61 -22.86 -38.55
C ILE A 100 11.62 -23.44 -37.54
N ASN A 101 11.43 -24.77 -37.56
CA ASN A 101 10.62 -25.48 -36.57
C ASN A 101 11.39 -25.67 -35.26
N LEU A 102 11.53 -24.57 -34.51
CA LEU A 102 12.25 -24.53 -33.24
C LEU A 102 11.41 -25.13 -32.11
N VAL A 103 11.97 -26.11 -31.38
CA VAL A 103 11.32 -26.81 -30.27
C VAL A 103 12.21 -26.76 -29.03
N SER A 104 11.67 -26.19 -27.96
CA SER A 104 12.28 -26.19 -26.63
C SER A 104 12.02 -27.53 -25.94
N HIS A 105 13.03 -28.03 -25.24
CA HIS A 105 13.00 -29.25 -24.45
C HIS A 105 13.39 -28.91 -23.01
N TYR A 106 12.51 -29.25 -22.06
CA TYR A 106 12.72 -29.03 -20.64
C TYR A 106 12.67 -30.34 -19.84
N GLY A 107 13.61 -30.47 -18.90
CA GLY A 107 13.73 -31.58 -17.97
C GLY A 107 14.96 -31.42 -17.08
N THR A 108 15.00 -32.16 -15.97
CA THR A 108 16.15 -32.20 -15.04
C THR A 108 16.78 -33.59 -15.00
N THR A 109 17.97 -33.72 -14.43
CA THR A 109 18.63 -35.04 -14.29
C THR A 109 17.82 -35.95 -13.36
N GLU A 110 17.22 -35.37 -12.32
CA GLU A 110 16.47 -36.02 -11.25
C GLU A 110 15.07 -36.45 -11.66
N THR A 111 14.50 -35.80 -12.68
CA THR A 111 13.10 -35.99 -13.10
C THR A 111 12.98 -36.53 -14.53
N GLY A 112 14.06 -36.53 -15.30
CA GLY A 112 14.07 -36.86 -16.72
C GLY A 112 13.47 -35.74 -17.58
N GLN A 113 13.10 -36.09 -18.82
CA GLN A 113 12.39 -35.16 -19.70
C GLN A 113 10.95 -34.95 -19.20
N LEU A 114 10.53 -33.69 -19.08
CA LEU A 114 9.19 -33.33 -18.63
C LEU A 114 8.37 -32.71 -19.77
N MET A 115 8.84 -31.63 -20.39
CA MET A 115 8.01 -30.83 -21.29
C MET A 115 8.71 -30.48 -22.60
N THR A 116 7.93 -30.18 -23.64
CA THR A 116 8.45 -29.70 -24.93
C THR A 116 7.55 -28.62 -25.52
N SER A 117 8.05 -27.78 -26.41
CA SER A 117 7.22 -26.81 -27.15
C SER A 117 6.77 -27.30 -28.53
N PHE A 118 6.54 -28.60 -28.68
CA PHE A 118 5.88 -29.13 -29.89
C PHE A 118 4.51 -28.47 -30.04
N ARG A 119 4.27 -27.94 -31.24
CA ARG A 119 3.11 -27.11 -31.58
C ARG A 119 2.91 -27.07 -33.09
N ASP A 120 1.75 -26.58 -33.52
CA ASP A 120 1.49 -26.30 -34.94
C ASP A 120 2.41 -25.18 -35.47
N ARG A 121 2.74 -25.17 -36.77
CA ARG A 121 3.64 -24.15 -37.34
C ARG A 121 3.06 -22.72 -37.32
N SER A 122 1.74 -22.59 -37.22
CA SER A 122 1.07 -21.30 -37.01
C SER A 122 1.26 -20.76 -35.59
N ASP A 123 1.46 -21.63 -34.61
CA ASP A 123 1.75 -21.26 -33.22
C ASP A 123 3.22 -20.80 -33.11
N LYS A 124 3.41 -19.52 -32.80
CA LYS A 124 4.72 -18.90 -32.65
C LYS A 124 5.29 -18.97 -31.22
N ALA A 125 4.55 -19.52 -30.26
CA ALA A 125 4.96 -19.64 -28.84
C ALA A 125 5.97 -20.79 -28.63
N TRP A 126 7.18 -20.61 -29.19
CA TRP A 126 8.26 -21.60 -29.17
C TRP A 126 8.97 -21.73 -27.83
N ASN A 127 8.96 -20.65 -27.03
CA ASN A 127 9.54 -20.57 -25.69
C ASN A 127 8.59 -21.05 -24.58
N TYR A 128 7.36 -21.45 -24.92
CA TYR A 128 6.43 -22.07 -23.99
C TYR A 128 6.41 -23.59 -24.15
N VAL A 129 6.81 -24.31 -23.11
CA VAL A 129 6.79 -25.77 -23.05
C VAL A 129 5.43 -26.27 -22.57
N ARG A 130 5.04 -27.46 -23.03
CA ARG A 130 3.74 -28.09 -22.79
C ARG A 130 3.98 -29.50 -22.23
N PRO A 131 3.33 -29.90 -21.13
CA PRO A 131 3.39 -31.27 -20.62
C PRO A 131 2.50 -32.21 -21.44
N SER A 132 2.92 -33.46 -21.59
CA SER A 132 2.09 -34.52 -22.20
C SER A 132 0.90 -34.85 -21.30
N ALA A 133 -0.17 -35.42 -21.87
CA ALA A 133 -1.35 -35.83 -21.10
C ALA A 133 -1.02 -36.83 -19.97
N GLU A 134 -0.05 -37.70 -20.21
CA GLU A 134 0.43 -38.71 -19.24
C GLU A 134 1.21 -38.10 -18.08
N LEU A 135 1.93 -37.00 -18.34
CA LEU A 135 2.74 -36.34 -17.33
C LEU A 135 1.93 -35.39 -16.45
N LYS A 136 0.88 -34.74 -17.00
CA LYS A 136 0.08 -33.73 -16.30
C LYS A 136 -0.36 -34.12 -14.87
N PRO A 137 -0.83 -35.35 -14.59
CA PRO A 137 -1.23 -35.75 -13.24
C PRO A 137 -0.09 -35.74 -12.21
N PHE A 138 1.17 -35.77 -12.68
CA PHE A 138 2.36 -35.80 -11.83
C PHE A 138 3.08 -34.44 -11.73
N LEU A 139 2.51 -33.37 -12.30
CA LEU A 139 3.04 -32.02 -12.14
C LEU A 139 2.15 -31.22 -11.19
N ARG A 140 2.79 -30.55 -10.24
CA ARG A 140 2.17 -29.56 -9.36
C ARG A 140 2.89 -28.22 -9.58
N TRP A 141 2.10 -27.16 -9.72
CA TRP A 141 2.59 -25.80 -9.92
C TRP A 141 2.40 -25.01 -8.63
N ASP A 142 3.45 -24.89 -7.84
CA ASP A 142 3.39 -24.19 -6.56
C ASP A 142 3.61 -22.68 -6.78
N LEU A 143 2.62 -21.85 -6.47
CA LEU A 143 2.70 -20.39 -6.66
C LEU A 143 3.79 -19.77 -5.77
N GLN A 144 4.70 -18.99 -6.37
CA GLN A 144 5.80 -18.30 -5.66
C GLN A 144 5.59 -16.78 -5.54
N GLY A 145 4.54 -16.24 -6.16
CA GLY A 145 4.18 -14.82 -6.16
C GLY A 145 3.90 -14.29 -7.57
N GLY A 146 2.94 -13.37 -7.71
CA GLY A 146 2.53 -12.87 -9.04
C GLY A 146 1.92 -13.96 -9.93
N ASP A 147 2.37 -14.07 -11.18
CA ASP A 147 2.03 -15.17 -12.11
C ASP A 147 3.22 -16.14 -12.30
N ILE A 148 4.00 -16.36 -11.23
CA ILE A 148 5.22 -17.17 -11.23
C ILE A 148 5.01 -18.43 -10.38
N TYR A 149 5.28 -19.59 -10.94
CA TYR A 149 5.04 -20.90 -10.34
C TYR A 149 6.33 -21.72 -10.32
N GLU A 150 6.65 -22.34 -9.19
CA GLU A 150 7.66 -23.39 -9.11
C GLU A 150 7.07 -24.71 -9.65
N LEU A 151 7.82 -25.39 -10.51
CA LEU A 151 7.46 -26.72 -10.96
C LEU A 151 7.85 -27.78 -9.92
N VAL A 152 6.89 -28.60 -9.53
CA VAL A 152 7.10 -29.72 -8.61
C VAL A 152 6.65 -31.01 -9.28
N VAL A 153 7.52 -32.01 -9.27
CA VAL A 153 7.23 -33.35 -9.81
C VAL A 153 6.79 -34.26 -8.67
N LEU A 154 5.55 -34.70 -8.72
CA LEU A 154 4.93 -35.56 -7.72
C LEU A 154 5.50 -36.98 -7.76
N ASP A 155 5.27 -37.71 -6.67
CA ASP A 155 5.67 -39.11 -6.60
C ASP A 155 4.88 -39.99 -7.59
N GLY A 156 5.51 -41.07 -8.07
CA GLY A 156 4.93 -41.98 -9.06
C GLY A 156 5.26 -41.70 -10.53
N TRP A 157 5.91 -40.58 -10.87
CA TRP A 157 6.43 -40.36 -12.22
C TRP A 157 7.65 -41.25 -12.51
N LYS A 158 7.57 -42.10 -13.53
CA LYS A 158 8.56 -43.18 -13.77
C LYS A 158 10.00 -42.71 -13.98
N SER A 159 10.23 -41.51 -14.51
CA SER A 159 11.59 -40.99 -14.69
C SER A 159 12.07 -40.10 -13.55
N LYS A 160 11.25 -39.89 -12.49
CA LYS A 160 11.69 -39.24 -11.26
C LYS A 160 12.48 -40.23 -10.42
N VAL A 161 13.76 -39.95 -10.19
CA VAL A 161 14.70 -40.81 -9.46
C VAL A 161 15.14 -40.23 -8.12
N THR A 162 14.85 -38.96 -7.85
CA THR A 162 15.20 -38.26 -6.60
C THR A 162 13.98 -37.53 -6.05
N SER A 163 13.94 -37.34 -4.73
CA SER A 163 12.96 -36.51 -4.02
C SER A 163 13.70 -35.56 -3.08
N ASN A 164 13.20 -34.34 -2.90
CA ASN A 164 13.79 -33.32 -2.02
C ASN A 164 12.76 -32.67 -1.08
N ARG A 165 11.55 -33.23 -1.01
CA ARG A 165 10.46 -32.80 -0.11
C ARG A 165 9.94 -33.97 0.74
N PRO A 166 9.39 -33.69 1.95
CA PRO A 166 8.88 -34.72 2.85
C PRO A 166 7.72 -35.56 2.28
N ASP A 167 6.94 -35.02 1.36
CA ASP A 167 5.83 -35.70 0.67
C ASP A 167 6.31 -36.65 -0.45
N GLY A 168 7.62 -36.87 -0.58
CA GLY A 168 8.22 -37.66 -1.63
C GLY A 168 8.25 -36.96 -2.99
N SER A 169 7.78 -35.71 -3.12
CA SER A 169 7.89 -34.96 -4.37
C SER A 169 9.30 -34.37 -4.58
N TYR A 170 9.56 -33.90 -5.80
CA TYR A 170 10.78 -33.20 -6.18
C TYR A 170 10.45 -31.78 -6.66
N ALA A 171 10.79 -30.79 -5.85
CA ALA A 171 10.81 -29.39 -6.25
C ALA A 171 11.98 -29.14 -7.20
N THR A 172 11.71 -28.75 -8.44
CA THR A 172 12.78 -28.49 -9.41
C THR A 172 13.52 -27.19 -9.11
N LYS A 173 12.90 -26.30 -8.32
CA LYS A 173 13.30 -24.92 -8.11
C LYS A 173 13.33 -24.10 -9.40
N ASP A 174 12.76 -24.60 -10.48
CA ASP A 174 12.60 -23.86 -11.72
C ASP A 174 11.23 -23.17 -11.69
N LEU A 175 11.26 -21.87 -11.95
CA LEU A 175 10.13 -20.97 -11.98
C LEU A 175 9.62 -20.82 -13.40
N PHE A 176 8.30 -20.77 -13.56
CA PHE A 176 7.61 -20.65 -14.83
C PHE A 176 6.49 -19.62 -14.75
N THR A 177 6.19 -18.99 -15.87
CA THR A 177 4.99 -18.18 -16.07
C THR A 177 4.01 -18.88 -17.01
N SER A 178 2.71 -18.63 -16.80
CA SER A 178 1.66 -19.21 -17.64
C SER A 178 1.50 -18.43 -18.95
N HIS A 179 1.14 -19.09 -20.05
CA HIS A 179 0.78 -18.38 -21.28
C HIS A 179 -0.60 -17.71 -21.11
N PRO A 180 -0.76 -16.42 -21.46
CA PRO A 180 -2.01 -15.70 -21.19
C PRO A 180 -3.24 -16.27 -21.91
N THR A 181 -3.05 -16.94 -23.05
CA THR A 181 -4.16 -17.46 -23.89
C THR A 181 -4.06 -18.93 -24.29
N ILE A 182 -2.93 -19.62 -24.05
CA ILE A 182 -2.73 -21.01 -24.50
C ILE A 182 -2.73 -21.90 -23.26
N PRO A 183 -3.72 -22.78 -23.08
CA PRO A 183 -3.84 -23.56 -21.86
C PRO A 183 -2.70 -24.58 -21.75
N ASN A 184 -2.13 -24.72 -20.54
CA ASN A 184 -1.00 -25.61 -20.24
C ASN A 184 0.29 -25.31 -21.01
N ALA A 185 0.48 -24.08 -21.46
CA ALA A 185 1.73 -23.62 -22.03
C ALA A 185 2.48 -22.78 -20.98
N TRP A 186 3.73 -23.15 -20.71
CA TRP A 186 4.52 -22.60 -19.61
C TRP A 186 5.85 -22.09 -20.12
N LYS A 187 6.18 -20.83 -19.84
CA LYS A 187 7.48 -20.25 -20.19
C LYS A 187 8.40 -20.33 -18.98
N TYR A 188 9.60 -20.87 -19.19
CA TYR A 188 10.62 -20.84 -18.15
C TYR A 188 10.96 -19.38 -17.81
N PHE A 189 10.95 -19.06 -16.53
CA PHE A 189 11.23 -17.73 -16.01
C PHE A 189 12.63 -17.65 -15.42
N ALA A 190 12.92 -18.41 -14.36
CA ALA A 190 14.20 -18.38 -13.65
C ALA A 190 14.38 -19.60 -12.74
N ARG A 191 15.49 -19.70 -12.01
CA ARG A 191 15.61 -20.61 -10.87
C ARG A 191 15.38 -19.88 -9.55
N LEU A 192 14.70 -20.51 -8.61
CA LEU A 192 14.44 -19.99 -7.27
C LEU A 192 15.75 -19.77 -6.48
N ASP A 193 16.74 -20.65 -6.65
CA ASP A 193 18.08 -20.54 -6.02
C ASP A 193 18.93 -19.40 -6.60
N ASP A 194 18.49 -18.79 -7.70
CA ASP A 194 19.21 -17.69 -8.36
C ASP A 194 18.74 -16.31 -7.88
N THR A 195 17.92 -16.25 -6.84
CA THR A 195 17.46 -15.02 -6.18
C THR A 195 18.57 -14.41 -5.33
N ILE A 196 18.88 -13.14 -5.54
CA ILE A 196 19.79 -12.34 -4.72
C ILE A 196 18.98 -11.62 -3.65
N VAL A 197 19.41 -11.71 -2.39
CA VAL A 197 18.77 -11.03 -1.25
C VAL A 197 19.70 -9.92 -0.75
N LEU A 198 19.28 -8.67 -0.93
CA LEU A 198 20.03 -7.50 -0.45
C LEU A 198 19.94 -7.38 1.08
N LEU A 199 20.84 -6.60 1.67
CA LEU A 199 20.94 -6.38 3.13
C LEU A 199 19.68 -5.74 3.74
N ASN A 200 18.90 -5.00 2.94
CA ASN A 200 17.60 -4.44 3.33
C ASN A 200 16.43 -5.45 3.23
N GLY A 201 16.70 -6.70 2.83
CA GLY A 201 15.72 -7.77 2.68
C GLY A 201 15.03 -7.82 1.32
N GLU A 202 15.32 -6.87 0.41
CA GLU A 202 14.78 -6.86 -0.94
C GLU A 202 15.33 -8.04 -1.75
N LYS A 203 14.47 -8.67 -2.55
CA LYS A 203 14.81 -9.85 -3.35
C LYS A 203 14.71 -9.53 -4.82
N THR A 204 15.72 -9.93 -5.58
CA THR A 204 15.76 -9.74 -7.02
C THR A 204 16.32 -10.95 -7.74
N VAL A 205 15.77 -11.22 -8.92
CA VAL A 205 16.23 -12.29 -9.80
C VAL A 205 17.03 -11.65 -10.93
N PRO A 206 18.36 -11.88 -11.01
CA PRO A 206 19.25 -11.12 -11.87
C PRO A 206 19.28 -11.57 -13.34
N THR A 207 18.62 -12.68 -13.69
CA THR A 207 18.87 -13.43 -14.93
C THR A 207 18.61 -12.64 -16.21
N ASP A 208 17.57 -11.79 -16.24
CA ASP A 208 17.23 -11.01 -17.43
C ASP A 208 18.27 -9.92 -17.71
N THR A 209 18.73 -9.23 -16.66
CA THR A 209 19.77 -8.19 -16.76
C THR A 209 21.13 -8.81 -17.13
N GLU A 210 21.49 -9.93 -16.52
CA GLU A 210 22.70 -10.68 -16.89
C GLU A 210 22.68 -11.10 -18.36
N GLN A 211 21.55 -11.65 -18.83
CA GLN A 211 21.40 -12.09 -20.21
C GLN A 211 21.45 -10.91 -21.20
N ALA A 212 20.79 -9.79 -20.88
CA ALA A 212 20.79 -8.60 -21.73
C ALA A 212 22.20 -8.05 -21.97
N VAL A 213 23.07 -8.08 -20.95
CA VAL A 213 24.48 -7.69 -21.10
C VAL A 213 25.29 -8.75 -21.83
N ARG A 214 25.03 -10.04 -21.56
CA ARG A 214 25.68 -11.18 -22.24
C ARG A 214 25.39 -11.25 -23.74
N ASP A 215 24.28 -10.66 -24.20
CA ASP A 215 23.93 -10.62 -25.62
C ASP A 215 24.86 -9.70 -26.45
N ASN A 216 25.64 -8.82 -25.79
CA ASN A 216 26.64 -7.98 -26.46
C ASN A 216 27.84 -8.81 -26.94
N ALA A 217 28.27 -8.62 -28.19
CA ALA A 217 29.37 -9.37 -28.81
C ALA A 217 30.74 -9.16 -28.13
N LEU A 218 30.90 -8.10 -27.33
CA LEU A 218 32.12 -7.81 -26.57
C LEU A 218 32.13 -8.52 -25.20
N VAL A 219 31.03 -9.12 -24.76
CA VAL A 219 30.89 -9.75 -23.45
C VAL A 219 30.98 -11.27 -23.58
N GLN A 220 31.93 -11.88 -22.88
CA GLN A 220 32.03 -13.34 -22.75
C GLN A 220 31.05 -13.86 -21.69
N GLU A 221 30.96 -13.17 -20.55
CA GLU A 221 30.08 -13.55 -19.45
C GLU A 221 29.70 -12.32 -18.61
N ALA A 222 28.53 -12.37 -17.99
CA ALA A 222 27.97 -11.30 -17.19
C ALA A 222 27.24 -11.92 -16.00
N ILE A 223 27.59 -11.50 -14.78
CA ILE A 223 26.98 -12.00 -13.55
C ILE A 223 26.73 -10.87 -12.56
N ILE A 224 25.52 -10.83 -12.00
CA ILE A 224 25.17 -9.91 -10.94
C ILE A 224 25.61 -10.50 -9.60
N VAL A 225 26.15 -9.62 -8.77
CA VAL A 225 26.61 -9.85 -7.40
C VAL A 225 25.82 -8.93 -6.46
N GLY A 226 25.89 -9.16 -5.15
CA GLY A 226 25.24 -8.28 -4.16
C GLY A 226 24.40 -9.00 -3.11
N ASP A 227 24.49 -10.32 -3.02
CA ASP A 227 23.85 -11.05 -1.92
C ASP A 227 24.40 -10.59 -0.57
N GLN A 228 23.51 -10.26 0.36
CA GLN A 228 23.81 -9.61 1.64
C GLN A 228 24.55 -8.27 1.52
N ARG A 229 24.41 -7.56 0.40
CA ARG A 229 24.98 -6.22 0.18
C ARG A 229 23.88 -5.17 0.08
N PRO A 230 24.17 -3.87 0.31
CA PRO A 230 23.16 -2.82 0.29
C PRO A 230 22.59 -2.53 -1.11
N GLN A 231 23.27 -2.95 -2.18
CA GLN A 231 22.83 -2.77 -3.58
C GLN A 231 23.44 -3.86 -4.47
N LEU A 232 22.92 -3.99 -5.69
CA LEU A 232 23.48 -4.88 -6.70
C LEU A 232 24.77 -4.33 -7.30
N GLY A 233 25.62 -5.25 -7.74
CA GLY A 233 26.76 -5.00 -8.59
C GLY A 233 26.84 -6.03 -9.70
N MET A 234 27.73 -5.84 -10.66
CA MET A 234 27.86 -6.69 -11.82
C MET A 234 29.32 -6.92 -12.18
N MET A 235 29.69 -8.18 -12.40
CA MET A 235 30.98 -8.56 -12.93
C MET A 235 30.80 -8.96 -14.40
N VAL A 236 31.53 -8.29 -15.30
CA VAL A 236 31.46 -8.51 -16.75
C VAL A 236 32.82 -9.03 -17.21
N ILE A 237 32.86 -10.17 -17.88
CA ILE A 237 34.08 -10.73 -18.47
C ILE A 237 34.09 -10.37 -19.95
N SER A 238 35.14 -9.68 -20.38
CA SER A 238 35.30 -9.33 -21.79
C SER A 238 35.58 -10.56 -22.65
N SER A 239 35.09 -10.54 -23.88
CA SER A 239 35.41 -11.53 -24.93
C SER A 239 36.67 -11.19 -25.73
N GLN A 240 37.09 -9.93 -25.70
CA GLN A 240 38.19 -9.38 -26.49
C GLN A 240 39.04 -8.43 -25.63
N ASP A 241 40.31 -8.28 -25.96
CA ASP A 241 41.22 -7.41 -25.21
C ASP A 241 41.04 -5.96 -25.68
N ILE A 242 40.01 -5.30 -25.15
CA ILE A 242 39.54 -3.95 -25.49
C ILE A 242 39.46 -3.13 -24.20
N PRO A 243 39.73 -1.81 -24.21
CA PRO A 243 39.61 -0.98 -23.02
C PRO A 243 38.23 -1.05 -22.35
N ASP A 244 38.22 -1.19 -21.02
CA ASP A 244 37.01 -1.28 -20.19
C ASP A 244 35.98 -0.17 -20.49
N GLY A 245 36.45 1.06 -20.74
CA GLY A 245 35.57 2.19 -21.06
C GLY A 245 34.78 2.02 -22.36
N GLU A 246 35.35 1.35 -23.37
CA GLU A 246 34.68 1.07 -24.64
C GLU A 246 33.65 -0.05 -24.49
N ILE A 247 33.98 -1.10 -23.73
CA ILE A 247 33.05 -2.17 -23.37
C ILE A 247 31.87 -1.58 -22.58
N MET A 248 32.15 -0.76 -21.57
CA MET A 248 31.14 -0.13 -20.72
C MET A 248 30.16 0.71 -21.55
N LYS A 249 30.66 1.51 -22.50
CA LYS A 249 29.84 2.32 -23.41
C LYS A 249 28.89 1.47 -24.27
N GLN A 250 29.31 0.27 -24.65
CA GLN A 250 28.52 -0.65 -25.48
C GLN A 250 27.49 -1.45 -24.69
N ILE A 251 27.77 -1.79 -23.43
CA ILE A 251 26.83 -2.55 -22.58
C ILE A 251 25.84 -1.66 -21.83
N TRP A 252 26.19 -0.39 -21.57
CA TRP A 252 25.37 0.51 -20.77
C TRP A 252 23.93 0.71 -21.29
N PRO A 253 23.66 0.84 -22.61
CA PRO A 253 22.29 0.91 -23.11
C PRO A 253 21.42 -0.31 -22.76
N ALA A 254 22.02 -1.50 -22.68
CA ALA A 254 21.32 -2.71 -22.27
C ALA A 254 20.99 -2.68 -20.76
N ILE A 255 21.93 -2.21 -19.94
CA ILE A 255 21.74 -2.03 -18.49
C ILE A 255 20.68 -0.96 -18.21
N GLU A 256 20.69 0.19 -18.91
CA GLU A 256 19.67 1.23 -18.75
C GLU A 256 18.27 0.73 -19.11
N LYS A 257 18.16 -0.06 -20.19
CA LYS A 257 16.88 -0.67 -20.58
C LYS A 257 16.38 -1.64 -19.51
N ALA A 258 17.26 -2.45 -18.92
CA ALA A 258 16.93 -3.35 -17.82
C ALA A 258 16.55 -2.57 -16.54
N ASN A 259 17.27 -1.49 -16.21
CA ASN A 259 16.97 -0.65 -15.06
C ASN A 259 15.58 0.00 -15.14
N LYS A 260 15.14 0.45 -16.33
CA LYS A 260 13.82 1.10 -16.53
C LYS A 260 12.63 0.22 -16.16
N VAL A 261 12.77 -1.09 -16.30
CA VAL A 261 11.72 -2.08 -15.99
C VAL A 261 11.93 -2.76 -14.65
N SER A 262 13.06 -2.50 -13.99
CA SER A 262 13.43 -3.08 -12.69
C SER A 262 12.97 -2.18 -11.53
N PRO A 263 12.52 -2.75 -10.40
CA PRO A 263 12.32 -2.01 -9.15
C PRO A 263 13.56 -1.21 -8.77
N ALA A 264 13.40 -0.08 -8.08
CA ALA A 264 14.49 0.83 -7.76
C ALA A 264 15.70 0.16 -7.06
N TYR A 265 15.45 -0.82 -6.18
CA TYR A 265 16.49 -1.57 -5.48
C TYR A 265 17.27 -2.55 -6.38
N ALA A 266 16.74 -2.90 -7.55
CA ALA A 266 17.34 -3.85 -8.49
C ALA A 266 18.06 -3.16 -9.67
N GLN A 267 18.19 -1.83 -9.63
CA GLN A 267 18.87 -1.06 -10.67
C GLN A 267 20.39 -1.03 -10.44
N LEU A 268 21.17 -1.25 -11.51
CA LEU A 268 22.64 -1.18 -11.49
C LEU A 268 23.13 0.23 -11.82
N SER A 269 24.05 0.79 -11.04
CA SER A 269 24.78 2.02 -11.39
C SER A 269 26.11 1.71 -12.10
N ALA A 270 26.63 2.64 -12.90
CA ALA A 270 27.81 2.41 -13.73
C ALA A 270 29.06 2.06 -12.91
N GLU A 271 29.18 2.69 -11.75
CA GLU A 271 30.22 2.44 -10.74
C GLU A 271 30.15 1.04 -10.10
N MET A 272 29.01 0.36 -10.21
CA MET A 272 28.79 -1.00 -9.71
C MET A 272 29.01 -2.07 -10.78
N VAL A 273 29.55 -1.70 -11.95
CA VAL A 273 29.90 -2.64 -13.02
C VAL A 273 31.42 -2.74 -13.10
N HIS A 274 31.95 -3.93 -12.82
CA HIS A 274 33.38 -4.20 -12.90
C HIS A 274 33.69 -5.11 -14.09
N ILE A 275 34.62 -4.69 -14.93
CA ILE A 275 35.02 -5.41 -16.14
C ILE A 275 36.29 -6.23 -15.83
N LEU A 276 36.28 -7.49 -16.21
CA LEU A 276 37.37 -8.45 -16.08
C LEU A 276 37.98 -8.70 -17.47
N PRO A 277 39.32 -8.85 -17.57
CA PRO A 277 40.01 -9.03 -18.85
C PRO A 277 39.54 -10.26 -19.64
N ALA A 278 39.76 -10.22 -20.96
CA ALA A 278 39.51 -11.35 -21.83
C ALA A 278 40.34 -12.57 -21.41
N GLY A 279 39.72 -13.75 -21.45
CA GLY A 279 40.37 -15.00 -21.02
C GLY A 279 40.37 -15.22 -19.50
N THR A 280 39.73 -14.38 -18.70
CA THR A 280 39.55 -14.62 -17.26
C THR A 280 38.90 -15.98 -17.01
N GLU A 281 39.58 -16.87 -16.28
CA GLU A 281 39.01 -18.15 -15.90
C GLU A 281 37.98 -18.00 -14.78
N TYR A 282 36.82 -18.64 -14.92
CA TYR A 282 35.76 -18.62 -13.90
C TYR A 282 35.08 -19.98 -13.71
N PRO A 283 34.49 -20.25 -12.53
CA PRO A 283 33.82 -21.52 -12.27
C PRO A 283 32.57 -21.65 -13.14
N ARG A 284 32.57 -22.69 -13.96
CA ARG A 284 31.48 -23.01 -14.89
C ARG A 284 31.21 -24.51 -14.85
N THR A 285 29.98 -24.89 -15.12
CA THR A 285 29.61 -26.29 -15.31
C THR A 285 30.25 -26.82 -16.59
N ASP A 286 30.21 -28.13 -16.77
CA ASP A 286 30.62 -28.77 -18.03
C ASP A 286 29.79 -28.30 -19.25
N LYS A 287 28.67 -27.59 -19.02
CA LYS A 287 27.83 -26.96 -20.05
C LYS A 287 28.24 -25.53 -20.39
N GLY A 288 29.29 -25.01 -19.76
CA GLY A 288 29.76 -23.64 -19.93
C GLY A 288 28.95 -22.57 -19.19
N THR A 289 27.92 -22.95 -18.41
CA THR A 289 27.16 -22.01 -17.58
C THR A 289 27.88 -21.71 -16.27
N ILE A 290 27.82 -20.46 -15.82
CA ILE A 290 28.45 -20.04 -14.57
C ILE A 290 27.89 -20.79 -13.35
N ILE A 291 28.75 -21.17 -12.42
CA ILE A 291 28.34 -21.70 -11.11
C ILE A 291 28.39 -20.54 -10.12
N ARG A 292 27.28 -19.81 -9.94
CA ARG A 292 27.21 -18.53 -9.21
C ARG A 292 27.88 -18.55 -7.84
N GLN A 293 27.55 -19.51 -6.98
CA GLN A 293 28.16 -19.61 -5.64
C GLN A 293 29.68 -19.87 -5.68
N ALA A 294 30.14 -20.69 -6.63
CA ALA A 294 31.57 -20.91 -6.82
C ALA A 294 32.26 -19.67 -7.41
N PHE A 295 31.58 -18.93 -8.31
CA PHE A 295 32.06 -17.67 -8.84
C PHE A 295 32.22 -16.62 -7.74
N TYR A 296 31.20 -16.44 -6.89
CA TYR A 296 31.26 -15.53 -5.75
C TYR A 296 32.45 -15.85 -4.85
N LYS A 297 32.66 -17.13 -4.54
CA LYS A 297 33.82 -17.57 -3.76
C LYS A 297 35.16 -17.32 -4.46
N LYS A 298 35.26 -17.55 -5.77
CA LYS A 298 36.52 -17.34 -6.53
C LYS A 298 36.88 -15.86 -6.62
N PHE A 299 35.88 -15.01 -6.80
CA PHE A 299 36.07 -13.56 -7.00
C PHE A 299 35.74 -12.74 -5.76
N GLU A 300 35.68 -13.38 -4.59
CA GLU A 300 35.29 -12.77 -3.31
C GLU A 300 36.04 -11.46 -3.06
N ALA A 301 37.37 -11.46 -3.15
CA ALA A 301 38.17 -10.24 -2.95
C ALA A 301 37.85 -9.10 -3.94
N LYS A 302 37.50 -9.42 -5.20
CA LYS A 302 37.11 -8.40 -6.20
C LYS A 302 35.70 -7.91 -5.97
N ILE A 303 34.80 -8.79 -5.55
CA ILE A 303 33.43 -8.46 -5.17
C ILE A 303 33.48 -7.57 -3.93
N GLU A 304 34.24 -7.93 -2.89
CA GLU A 304 34.51 -7.07 -1.74
C GLU A 304 35.04 -5.72 -2.21
N SER A 305 36.05 -5.70 -3.08
CA SER A 305 36.60 -4.45 -3.63
C SER A 305 35.56 -3.58 -4.35
N LEU A 306 34.56 -4.17 -5.01
CA LEU A 306 33.47 -3.44 -5.66
C LEU A 306 32.56 -2.74 -4.64
N TYR A 307 32.49 -3.27 -3.41
CA TYR A 307 31.71 -2.72 -2.30
C TYR A 307 32.55 -1.92 -1.29
N SER A 308 33.86 -2.18 -1.21
CA SER A 308 34.81 -1.50 -0.33
C SER A 308 35.53 -0.35 -1.05
N SER A 309 35.38 -0.20 -2.37
CA SER A 309 35.86 0.97 -3.12
C SER A 309 35.13 2.26 -2.78
N ALA A 310 34.17 2.24 -1.84
CA ALA A 310 33.64 3.42 -1.17
C ALA A 310 34.55 3.89 -0.01
N ASP A 311 35.41 3.02 0.55
CA ASP A 311 36.18 3.29 1.78
C ASP A 311 37.61 3.79 1.54
N GLU A 312 38.25 3.47 0.41
CA GLU A 312 39.68 3.83 0.20
C GLU A 312 39.93 4.97 -0.80
N ALA A 313 38.95 5.35 -1.62
CA ALA A 313 39.13 6.38 -2.65
C ALA A 313 38.86 7.82 -2.16
N SER A 314 38.27 8.02 -0.98
CA SER A 314 37.87 9.36 -0.48
C SER A 314 38.89 10.05 0.44
N MET A 315 40.02 9.41 0.76
CA MET A 315 41.06 10.01 1.61
C MET A 315 42.20 10.70 0.84
N ALA A 316 42.13 10.77 -0.49
CA ALA A 316 43.10 11.49 -1.31
C ALA A 316 42.44 12.71 -1.99
N SER A 317 42.60 13.88 -1.34
CA SER A 317 42.57 15.23 -1.95
C SER A 317 41.22 15.90 -2.30
N THR A 318 40.13 15.67 -1.56
CA THR A 318 39.01 16.63 -1.58
C THR A 318 39.22 17.70 -0.49
N PRO A 319 39.40 18.98 -0.84
CA PRO A 319 39.50 20.05 0.16
C PRO A 319 38.20 20.13 0.97
N ALA A 320 38.30 20.56 2.23
CA ALA A 320 37.13 20.79 3.08
C ALA A 320 36.19 21.79 2.39
N ALA A 321 34.93 21.37 2.17
CA ALA A 321 33.94 22.19 1.51
C ALA A 321 33.48 23.31 2.47
N SER A 322 33.40 24.53 1.95
CA SER A 322 32.81 25.66 2.66
C SER A 322 31.31 25.44 2.93
N ASP A 323 30.75 26.17 3.89
CA ASP A 323 29.30 26.14 4.18
C ASP A 323 28.46 26.39 2.92
N ALA A 324 28.87 27.32 2.07
CA ALA A 324 28.19 27.63 0.81
C ALA A 324 28.21 26.45 -0.18
N GLU A 325 29.32 25.71 -0.26
CA GLU A 325 29.46 24.54 -1.13
C GLU A 325 28.62 23.36 -0.60
N ILE A 326 28.61 23.12 0.71
CA ILE A 326 27.78 22.08 1.33
C ILE A 326 26.30 22.39 1.13
N ARG A 327 25.87 23.64 1.32
CA ARG A 327 24.48 24.05 1.09
C ARG A 327 24.07 23.89 -0.36
N ALA A 328 24.89 24.34 -1.31
CA ALA A 328 24.62 24.17 -2.74
C ALA A 328 24.51 22.68 -3.12
N LEU A 329 25.37 21.84 -2.55
CA LEU A 329 25.35 20.40 -2.73
C LEU A 329 24.06 19.78 -2.16
N LEU A 330 23.65 20.18 -0.96
CA LEU A 330 22.41 19.72 -0.34
C LEU A 330 21.20 20.11 -1.18
N ILE A 331 21.08 21.38 -1.58
CA ILE A 331 19.97 21.86 -2.42
C ILE A 331 19.87 21.05 -3.71
N THR A 332 20.99 20.88 -4.41
CA THR A 332 21.04 20.17 -5.70
C THR A 332 20.59 18.72 -5.56
N ASN A 333 21.15 18.00 -4.59
CA ASN A 333 20.84 16.57 -4.40
C ASN A 333 19.43 16.34 -3.85
N ILE A 334 18.94 17.21 -2.97
CA ILE A 334 17.57 17.12 -2.47
C ILE A 334 16.58 17.36 -3.61
N LEU A 335 16.81 18.36 -4.46
CA LEU A 335 15.96 18.61 -5.63
C LEU A 335 16.03 17.48 -6.67
N GLU A 336 17.18 16.82 -6.83
CA GLU A 336 17.29 15.63 -7.70
C GLU A 336 16.50 14.44 -7.13
N ILE A 337 16.55 14.23 -5.82
CA ILE A 337 15.89 13.11 -5.14
C ILE A 337 14.36 13.31 -5.06
N MET A 338 13.92 14.54 -4.77
CA MET A 338 12.51 14.86 -4.51
C MET A 338 11.78 15.43 -5.73
N GLY A 339 12.52 15.91 -6.72
CA GLY A 339 12.02 16.52 -7.95
C GLY A 339 12.19 18.05 -7.97
N PRO A 340 12.44 18.64 -9.15
CA PRO A 340 12.82 20.06 -9.30
C PRO A 340 11.70 21.06 -8.95
N ALA A 341 10.44 20.61 -8.84
CA ALA A 341 9.31 21.45 -8.45
C ALA A 341 9.10 21.54 -6.92
N THR A 342 9.99 20.97 -6.12
CA THR A 342 9.87 20.95 -4.66
C THR A 342 10.18 22.34 -4.09
N PRO A 343 9.28 22.96 -3.31
CA PRO A 343 9.48 24.28 -2.73
C PRO A 343 10.42 24.20 -1.53
N LEU A 344 11.73 24.15 -1.80
CA LEU A 344 12.79 23.94 -0.82
C LEU A 344 13.42 25.27 -0.39
N ASP A 345 13.46 25.54 0.91
CA ASP A 345 14.27 26.59 1.54
C ASP A 345 15.23 26.00 2.60
N ASP A 346 16.16 26.81 3.09
CA ASP A 346 17.20 26.36 4.03
C ASP A 346 16.67 25.81 5.36
N SER A 347 15.42 26.13 5.71
CA SER A 347 14.74 25.73 6.95
C SER A 347 13.66 24.66 6.74
N SER A 348 13.47 24.22 5.51
CA SER A 348 12.42 23.29 5.15
C SER A 348 12.74 21.89 5.66
N ASP A 349 11.79 21.28 6.38
CA ASP A 349 11.91 19.89 6.82
C ASP A 349 11.71 18.96 5.61
N PHE A 350 12.71 18.11 5.36
CA PHE A 350 12.71 17.22 4.20
C PHE A 350 11.51 16.27 4.18
N PHE A 351 11.05 15.80 5.34
CA PHE A 351 9.95 14.84 5.46
C PHE A 351 8.59 15.53 5.34
N SER A 352 8.46 16.76 5.82
CA SER A 352 7.27 17.59 5.54
C SER A 352 7.12 17.86 4.04
N LEU A 353 8.23 17.91 3.29
CA LEU A 353 8.23 18.03 1.83
C LEU A 353 8.03 16.69 1.08
N GLY A 354 7.92 15.56 1.80
CA GLY A 354 7.63 14.25 1.23
C GLY A 354 8.84 13.34 1.03
N MET A 355 9.99 13.65 1.63
CA MET A 355 11.12 12.73 1.67
C MET A 355 10.75 11.46 2.45
N ASP A 356 11.06 10.28 1.92
CA ASP A 356 10.90 9.00 2.60
C ASP A 356 12.24 8.41 3.10
N SER A 357 12.19 7.29 3.81
CA SER A 357 13.38 6.62 4.36
C SER A 357 14.37 6.14 3.30
N LEU A 358 13.90 5.78 2.09
CA LEU A 358 14.75 5.33 1.00
C LEU A 358 15.50 6.51 0.37
N GLN A 359 14.79 7.63 0.18
CA GLN A 359 15.35 8.89 -0.28
C GLN A 359 16.37 9.47 0.72
N ALA A 360 16.10 9.36 2.03
CA ALA A 360 17.03 9.73 3.08
C ALA A 360 18.33 8.90 3.04
N LEU A 361 18.25 7.59 2.80
CA LEU A 361 19.42 6.72 2.63
C LEU A 361 20.22 7.08 1.37
N ARG A 362 19.52 7.41 0.27
CA ARG A 362 20.18 7.89 -0.96
C ARG A 362 20.94 9.20 -0.72
N LEU A 363 20.34 10.14 0.00
CA LEU A 363 21.00 11.40 0.38
C LEU A 363 22.27 11.13 1.22
N ARG A 364 22.20 10.27 2.24
CA ARG A 364 23.37 9.86 3.04
C ARG A 364 24.51 9.35 2.17
N LYS A 365 24.21 8.47 1.21
CA LYS A 365 25.23 7.88 0.32
C LYS A 365 25.90 8.94 -0.55
N ILE A 366 25.14 9.90 -1.08
CA ILE A 366 25.69 11.01 -1.87
C ILE A 366 26.61 11.87 -1.01
N LEU A 367 26.20 12.19 0.23
CA LEU A 367 27.02 12.97 1.16
C LEU A 367 28.37 12.30 1.46
N LEU A 368 28.38 10.99 1.67
CA LEU A 368 29.63 10.22 1.87
C LEU A 368 30.54 10.22 0.65
N LYS A 369 29.97 10.25 -0.56
CA LYS A 369 30.74 10.29 -1.80
C LYS A 369 31.28 11.69 -2.11
N SER A 370 30.56 12.74 -1.68
CA SER A 370 30.85 14.11 -2.10
C SER A 370 31.60 14.95 -1.07
N LEU A 371 31.65 14.54 0.20
CA LEU A 371 32.31 15.28 1.27
C LEU A 371 33.40 14.42 1.94
N PRO A 372 34.51 15.02 2.41
CA PRO A 372 35.59 14.30 3.08
C PRO A 372 35.21 13.95 4.53
N ILE A 373 34.22 13.07 4.71
CA ILE A 373 33.66 12.65 6.01
C ILE A 373 33.78 11.12 6.14
N LYS A 374 34.15 10.61 7.31
CA LYS A 374 34.26 9.15 7.55
C LYS A 374 32.88 8.50 7.58
N GLU A 375 32.69 7.36 6.93
CA GLU A 375 31.41 6.65 6.96
C GLU A 375 30.92 6.35 8.39
N SER A 376 31.82 5.96 9.29
CA SER A 376 31.51 5.69 10.70
C SER A 376 31.03 6.92 11.47
N SER A 377 31.28 8.13 10.96
CA SER A 377 30.88 9.39 11.58
C SER A 377 29.52 9.91 11.07
N LEU A 378 29.04 9.42 9.92
CA LEU A 378 27.74 9.82 9.37
C LEU A 378 26.67 8.77 9.73
N GLY A 379 25.85 9.08 10.74
CA GLY A 379 24.79 8.19 11.23
C GLY A 379 23.82 7.73 10.14
N MET A 380 23.28 6.51 10.29
CA MET A 380 22.31 5.95 9.33
C MET A 380 21.03 6.79 9.20
N ASN A 381 20.68 7.52 10.26
CA ASN A 381 19.51 8.37 10.34
C ASN A 381 19.85 9.87 10.17
N ILE A 382 20.98 10.22 9.55
CA ILE A 382 21.46 11.61 9.50
C ILE A 382 20.41 12.61 8.99
N ALA A 383 19.64 12.25 7.96
CA ALA A 383 18.57 13.12 7.45
C ALA A 383 17.41 13.25 8.44
N PHE A 384 17.15 12.25 9.29
CA PHE A 384 16.15 12.33 10.37
C PHE A 384 16.67 13.09 11.60
N ASP A 385 17.95 12.97 11.90
CA ASP A 385 18.60 13.68 13.00
C ASP A 385 18.76 15.18 12.67
N PHE A 386 19.02 15.50 11.39
CA PHE A 386 19.20 16.86 10.88
C PHE A 386 18.33 17.09 9.62
N PRO A 387 17.01 17.32 9.79
CA PRO A 387 16.04 17.26 8.70
C PRO A 387 15.91 18.54 7.87
N THR A 388 16.83 19.51 8.02
CA THR A 388 16.83 20.76 7.25
C THR A 388 18.21 21.03 6.67
N ILE A 389 18.30 21.85 5.62
CA ILE A 389 19.57 22.22 5.00
C ILE A 389 20.48 22.89 6.03
N ASN A 390 19.93 23.80 6.84
CA ASN A 390 20.65 24.47 7.92
C ASN A 390 21.26 23.48 8.93
N ALA A 391 20.44 22.56 9.45
CA ALA A 391 20.88 21.62 10.47
C ALA A 391 21.90 20.61 9.89
N LEU A 392 21.64 20.10 8.69
CA LEU A 392 22.49 19.11 8.04
C LEU A 392 23.81 19.73 7.60
N ALA A 393 23.80 20.94 7.03
CA ALA A 393 25.03 21.65 6.66
C ALA A 393 25.92 21.93 7.89
N ALA A 394 25.32 22.38 9.00
CA ALA A 394 26.04 22.62 10.25
C ALA A 394 26.70 21.35 10.79
N GLU A 395 25.99 20.22 10.80
CA GLU A 395 26.56 18.95 11.25
C GLU A 395 27.66 18.46 10.30
N LEU A 396 27.45 18.55 8.99
CA LEU A 396 28.45 18.14 8.00
C LEU A 396 29.75 18.96 8.12
N LEU A 397 29.67 20.25 8.45
CA LEU A 397 30.83 21.11 8.73
C LEU A 397 31.61 20.67 9.97
N LEU A 398 30.93 20.21 11.02
CA LEU A 398 31.56 19.68 12.24
C LEU A 398 32.24 18.34 11.93
N LEU A 399 31.52 17.44 11.23
CA LEU A 399 32.03 16.13 10.86
C LEU A 399 33.26 16.22 9.94
N GLN A 400 33.33 17.21 9.04
CA GLN A 400 34.55 17.48 8.25
C GLN A 400 35.76 17.87 9.10
N LYS A 401 35.55 18.49 10.26
CA LYS A 401 36.60 18.85 11.23
C LYS A 401 36.95 17.70 12.17
N GLY A 402 36.26 16.56 12.08
CA GLY A 402 36.38 15.44 13.01
C GLY A 402 35.71 15.69 14.36
N GLU A 403 34.85 16.71 14.44
CA GLU A 403 34.03 17.04 15.60
C GLU A 403 32.62 16.46 15.41
N ALA A 404 31.90 16.21 16.51
CA ALA A 404 30.49 15.85 16.47
C ALA A 404 29.71 16.85 17.33
N SER A 405 28.46 17.18 16.95
CA SER A 405 27.62 18.02 17.80
C SER A 405 27.50 17.43 19.20
N GLN A 406 27.72 18.27 20.22
CA GLN A 406 27.31 17.92 21.58
C GLN A 406 25.78 17.82 21.59
N SER A 407 25.24 16.63 21.85
CA SER A 407 23.81 16.44 21.92
C SER A 407 23.27 17.17 23.14
N ILE A 408 22.51 18.25 22.91
CA ILE A 408 21.69 18.88 23.95
C ILE A 408 20.71 17.82 24.47
N PRO A 409 20.59 17.60 25.80
CA PRO A 409 19.62 16.68 26.38
C PRO A 409 18.22 16.96 25.82
N ILE A 410 17.47 15.90 25.52
CA ILE A 410 16.17 16.05 24.86
C ILE A 410 15.18 16.86 25.69
N GLU A 411 15.27 16.78 27.02
CA GLU A 411 14.49 17.57 27.96
C GLU A 411 14.79 19.07 27.84
N GLU A 412 16.07 19.45 27.62
CA GLU A 412 16.45 20.85 27.38
C GLU A 412 15.92 21.34 26.04
N GLN A 413 15.93 20.51 24.99
CA GLN A 413 15.32 20.84 23.70
C GLN A 413 13.80 21.04 23.85
N MET A 414 13.13 20.14 24.56
CA MET A 414 11.70 20.24 24.86
C MET A 414 11.40 21.54 25.62
N GLN A 415 12.21 21.87 26.63
CA GLN A 415 12.07 23.09 27.42
C GLN A 415 12.25 24.34 26.55
N ALA A 416 13.24 24.38 25.66
CA ALA A 416 13.47 25.48 24.74
C ALA A 416 12.27 25.73 23.80
N VAL A 417 11.65 24.65 23.29
CA VAL A 417 10.44 24.75 22.47
C VAL A 417 9.25 25.27 23.30
N ILE A 418 9.09 24.80 24.54
CA ILE A 418 8.05 25.28 25.46
C ILE A 418 8.23 26.79 25.74
N GLU A 419 9.46 27.26 25.90
CA GLU A 419 9.77 28.68 26.11
C GLU A 419 9.49 29.51 24.86
N LYS A 420 9.95 29.04 23.69
CA LYS A 420 9.74 29.71 22.40
C LYS A 420 8.25 29.95 22.08
N TYR A 421 7.39 28.97 22.35
CA TYR A 421 5.98 29.01 21.98
C TYR A 421 5.02 29.28 23.16
N GLY A 422 5.52 29.33 24.39
CA GLY A 422 4.72 29.35 25.61
C GLY A 422 4.19 30.70 26.06
N ILE A 423 4.35 31.76 25.25
CA ILE A 423 3.81 33.10 25.54
C ILE A 423 2.54 33.31 24.72
N PHE A 424 1.44 33.62 25.41
CA PHE A 424 0.13 33.86 24.82
C PHE A 424 -0.36 35.29 25.07
N PRO A 425 -0.96 35.94 24.06
CA PRO A 425 -1.60 37.23 24.26
C PRO A 425 -2.87 37.07 25.10
N ALA A 426 -3.20 38.11 25.88
CA ALA A 426 -4.45 38.16 26.61
C ALA A 426 -5.65 38.21 25.65
N HIS A 427 -6.72 37.50 26.00
CA HIS A 427 -7.99 37.63 25.30
C HIS A 427 -8.60 39.01 25.55
N VAL A 428 -9.19 39.60 24.51
CA VAL A 428 -9.91 40.86 24.59
C VAL A 428 -11.41 40.57 24.59
N PRO A 429 -12.12 40.71 25.73
CA PRO A 429 -13.55 40.46 25.81
C PRO A 429 -14.32 41.37 24.84
N ARG A 430 -15.26 40.78 24.10
CA ARG A 430 -16.18 41.52 23.22
C ARG A 430 -17.61 41.01 23.38
N GLU A 431 -18.58 41.92 23.36
CA GLU A 431 -19.98 41.53 23.29
C GLU A 431 -20.28 40.89 21.93
N ASN A 432 -21.03 39.79 21.97
CA ASN A 432 -21.44 39.06 20.79
C ASN A 432 -22.78 38.39 21.05
N THR A 433 -23.77 38.76 20.24
CA THR A 433 -25.16 38.31 20.33
C THR A 433 -25.41 37.02 19.55
N ASN A 434 -24.39 36.42 18.92
CA ASN A 434 -24.57 35.18 18.17
C ASN A 434 -24.67 33.97 19.11
N GLU A 435 -25.90 33.47 19.26
CA GLU A 435 -26.22 32.28 20.06
C GLU A 435 -25.84 30.95 19.38
N GLY A 436 -25.37 30.98 18.13
CA GLY A 436 -24.96 29.76 17.43
C GLY A 436 -23.70 29.10 18.00
N GLN A 437 -23.71 27.77 18.12
CA GLN A 437 -22.53 26.99 18.47
C GLN A 437 -21.78 26.56 17.19
N TYR A 438 -20.66 27.25 16.93
CA TYR A 438 -19.76 26.96 15.83
C TYR A 438 -18.49 26.30 16.38
N LEU A 439 -18.19 25.12 15.85
CA LEU A 439 -17.07 24.31 16.29
C LEU A 439 -15.97 24.30 15.23
N VAL A 440 -14.73 24.20 15.68
CA VAL A 440 -13.60 23.88 14.80
C VAL A 440 -13.08 22.50 15.20
N VAL A 441 -12.92 21.60 14.22
CA VAL A 441 -12.33 20.29 14.44
C VAL A 441 -11.18 20.09 13.47
N THR A 442 -10.04 19.65 13.96
CA THR A 442 -8.93 19.23 13.10
C THR A 442 -8.84 17.71 13.06
N GLY A 443 -8.27 17.16 11.99
CA GLY A 443 -8.04 15.72 11.89
C GLY A 443 -9.26 14.91 11.46
N ALA A 444 -10.23 15.57 10.82
CA ALA A 444 -11.45 14.97 10.26
C ALA A 444 -11.20 13.90 9.20
N THR A 445 -9.98 13.81 8.65
CA THR A 445 -9.55 12.76 7.72
C THR A 445 -8.93 11.53 8.41
N GLY A 446 -8.73 11.60 9.73
CA GLY A 446 -8.24 10.50 10.55
C GLY A 446 -9.38 9.84 11.35
N SER A 447 -9.10 8.68 11.95
CA SER A 447 -10.15 7.86 12.55
C SER A 447 -10.91 8.53 13.70
N LEU A 448 -10.18 9.05 14.69
CA LEU A 448 -10.80 9.73 15.82
C LEU A 448 -11.56 10.99 15.36
N GLY A 449 -10.96 11.83 14.52
CA GLY A 449 -11.59 13.06 14.06
C GLY A 449 -12.87 12.83 13.26
N ALA A 450 -12.90 11.82 12.37
CA ALA A 450 -14.08 11.44 11.61
C ALA A 450 -15.25 11.00 12.52
N HIS A 451 -14.96 10.19 13.54
CA HIS A 451 -15.98 9.81 14.52
C HIS A 451 -16.41 11.00 15.39
N THR A 452 -15.48 11.87 15.81
CA THR A 452 -15.80 13.05 16.61
C THR A 452 -16.73 14.01 15.86
N ILE A 453 -16.47 14.32 14.58
CA ILE A 453 -17.38 15.19 13.81
C ILE A 453 -18.76 14.57 13.65
N ALA A 454 -18.87 13.25 13.55
CA ALA A 454 -20.16 12.57 13.44
C ALA A 454 -20.97 12.68 14.73
N GLN A 455 -20.32 12.53 15.90
CA GLN A 455 -20.97 12.74 17.20
C GLN A 455 -21.41 14.19 17.39
N LEU A 456 -20.62 15.16 16.93
CA LEU A 456 -20.95 16.58 17.06
C LEU A 456 -22.05 17.03 16.09
N ALA A 457 -22.06 16.52 14.85
CA ALA A 457 -22.99 16.96 13.81
C ALA A 457 -24.45 16.60 14.14
N ILE A 458 -24.68 15.50 14.84
CA ILE A 458 -26.03 15.07 15.26
C ILE A 458 -26.60 15.91 16.41
N LEU A 459 -25.78 16.69 17.12
CA LEU A 459 -26.24 17.52 18.23
C LEU A 459 -27.10 18.69 17.72
N PRO A 460 -28.32 18.90 18.26
CA PRO A 460 -29.24 19.91 17.73
C PRO A 460 -28.75 21.35 17.94
N HIS A 461 -27.98 21.60 19.00
CA HIS A 461 -27.45 22.93 19.33
C HIS A 461 -26.21 23.31 18.49
N VAL A 462 -25.51 22.33 17.90
CA VAL A 462 -24.38 22.58 17.00
C VAL A 462 -24.92 23.06 15.66
N LYS A 463 -24.53 24.27 15.24
CA LYS A 463 -24.96 24.87 13.97
C LYS A 463 -24.02 24.56 12.82
N LEU A 464 -22.71 24.53 13.08
CA LEU A 464 -21.70 24.34 12.04
C LEU A 464 -20.40 23.80 12.64
N ILE A 465 -19.70 22.97 11.88
CA ILE A 465 -18.40 22.38 12.21
C ILE A 465 -17.45 22.69 11.07
N HIS A 466 -16.46 23.53 11.34
CA HIS A 466 -15.34 23.80 10.43
C HIS A 466 -14.27 22.73 10.61
N CYS A 467 -14.14 21.85 9.62
CA CYS A 467 -13.11 20.84 9.56
C CYS A 467 -11.86 21.42 8.87
N LEU A 468 -10.80 21.70 9.62
CA LEU A 468 -9.54 22.17 9.05
C LEU A 468 -8.71 20.99 8.54
N VAL A 469 -8.42 20.97 7.24
CA VAL A 469 -7.83 19.84 6.53
C VAL A 469 -6.67 20.30 5.66
N ARG A 470 -5.53 19.59 5.73
CA ARG A 470 -4.44 19.76 4.77
C ARG A 470 -4.90 19.33 3.37
N ALA A 471 -5.18 20.30 2.50
CA ALA A 471 -5.68 20.10 1.15
C ALA A 471 -5.35 21.29 0.25
N LYS A 472 -5.32 21.06 -1.07
CA LYS A 472 -5.01 22.11 -2.06
C LYS A 472 -6.18 23.06 -2.34
N SER A 473 -7.41 22.65 -2.04
CA SER A 473 -8.63 23.43 -2.28
C SER A 473 -9.77 22.96 -1.37
N ALA A 474 -10.83 23.77 -1.26
CA ALA A 474 -12.04 23.40 -0.50
C ALA A 474 -12.74 22.15 -1.05
N SER A 475 -12.76 21.99 -2.37
CA SER A 475 -13.28 20.77 -3.01
C SER A 475 -12.48 19.54 -2.56
N SER A 476 -11.14 19.60 -2.66
CA SER A 476 -10.28 18.50 -2.21
C SER A 476 -10.39 18.23 -0.70
N ALA A 477 -10.54 19.26 0.14
CA ALA A 477 -10.77 19.11 1.57
C ALA A 477 -12.07 18.35 1.85
N ARG A 478 -13.16 18.73 1.16
CA ARG A 478 -14.47 18.09 1.24
C ARG A 478 -14.40 16.62 0.82
N THR A 479 -13.79 16.32 -0.32
CA THR A 479 -13.57 14.94 -0.81
C THR A 479 -12.92 14.08 0.25
N ARG A 480 -11.83 14.55 0.84
CA ARG A 480 -11.06 13.78 1.82
C ARG A 480 -11.83 13.50 3.11
N VAL A 481 -12.63 14.45 3.59
CA VAL A 481 -13.47 14.25 4.78
C VAL A 481 -14.59 13.26 4.50
N ILE A 482 -15.27 13.40 3.36
CA ILE A 482 -16.33 12.47 2.96
C ILE A 482 -15.77 11.07 2.76
N ALA A 483 -14.65 10.91 2.04
CA ALA A 483 -13.98 9.63 1.86
C ALA A 483 -13.62 8.99 3.21
N SER A 484 -13.10 9.78 4.17
CA SER A 484 -12.78 9.29 5.52
C SER A 484 -14.02 8.79 6.28
N LEU A 485 -15.14 9.53 6.21
CA LEU A 485 -16.42 9.11 6.82
C LEU A 485 -17.02 7.87 6.15
N ARG A 486 -16.82 7.70 4.83
CA ARG A 486 -17.30 6.52 4.08
C ARG A 486 -16.48 5.27 4.37
N GLU A 487 -15.15 5.39 4.35
CA GLU A 487 -14.22 4.31 4.70
C GLU A 487 -14.53 3.73 6.09
N ARG A 488 -15.06 4.56 6.99
CA ARG A 488 -15.46 4.21 8.36
C ARG A 488 -16.93 3.85 8.52
N GLN A 489 -17.69 3.80 7.43
CA GLN A 489 -19.11 3.44 7.43
C GLN A 489 -19.95 4.35 8.34
N ILE A 490 -19.65 5.65 8.33
CA ILE A 490 -20.36 6.68 9.12
C ILE A 490 -21.26 7.54 8.23
N TYR A 491 -20.78 7.88 7.02
CA TYR A 491 -21.40 8.92 6.18
C TYR A 491 -22.87 8.62 5.82
N HIS A 492 -23.20 7.35 5.52
CA HIS A 492 -24.54 6.94 5.10
C HIS A 492 -25.59 7.09 6.19
N GLN A 493 -25.18 6.99 7.46
CA GLN A 493 -26.08 7.09 8.62
C GLN A 493 -26.35 8.54 9.02
N LEU A 494 -25.48 9.48 8.62
CA LEU A 494 -25.63 10.87 9.01
C LEU A 494 -26.87 11.49 8.31
N PRO A 495 -27.85 12.01 9.09
CA PRO A 495 -28.98 12.72 8.52
C PRO A 495 -28.50 13.88 7.65
N LEU A 496 -29.30 14.25 6.64
CA LEU A 496 -28.99 15.38 5.77
C LEU A 496 -28.67 16.65 6.55
N SER A 497 -29.45 16.95 7.60
CA SER A 497 -29.24 18.10 8.48
C SER A 497 -27.90 18.04 9.25
N ALA A 498 -27.39 16.85 9.56
CA ALA A 498 -26.08 16.69 10.20
C ALA A 498 -24.96 16.88 9.17
N ARG A 499 -25.07 16.29 7.97
CA ARG A 499 -24.08 16.46 6.90
C ARG A 499 -23.93 17.91 6.44
N GLN A 500 -25.03 18.67 6.41
CA GLN A 500 -25.01 20.10 6.08
C GLN A 500 -24.23 20.95 7.09
N LYS A 501 -24.00 20.46 8.31
CA LYS A 501 -23.19 21.17 9.32
C LYS A 501 -21.68 20.98 9.12
N ILE A 502 -21.25 20.01 8.32
CA ILE A 502 -19.83 19.65 8.16
C ILE A 502 -19.26 20.43 6.98
N VAL A 503 -18.37 21.39 7.27
CA VAL A 503 -17.71 22.24 6.26
C VAL A 503 -16.20 22.02 6.32
N ALA A 504 -15.63 21.46 5.27
CA ALA A 504 -14.18 21.23 5.17
C ALA A 504 -13.47 22.44 4.53
N LEU A 505 -12.42 22.92 5.20
CA LEU A 505 -11.61 24.06 4.76
C LEU A 505 -10.15 23.63 4.56
N PRO A 506 -9.51 24.00 3.44
CA PRO A 506 -8.08 23.79 3.27
C PRO A 506 -7.33 24.64 4.30
N SER A 507 -6.34 24.05 4.96
CA SER A 507 -5.59 24.71 6.03
C SER A 507 -4.13 24.27 6.07
N ASP A 508 -3.27 25.17 6.54
CA ASP A 508 -1.84 24.96 6.82
C ASP A 508 -1.52 25.54 8.19
N PHE A 509 -1.25 24.67 9.17
CA PHE A 509 -1.04 25.08 10.55
C PHE A 509 0.32 25.72 10.81
N SER A 510 1.26 25.62 9.87
CA SER A 510 2.55 26.31 9.97
C SER A 510 2.40 27.85 9.85
N ARG A 511 1.28 28.30 9.28
CA ARG A 511 0.95 29.72 9.09
C ARG A 511 0.09 30.26 10.24
N GLU A 512 0.31 31.52 10.60
CA GLU A 512 -0.44 32.19 11.68
C GLU A 512 -1.94 32.31 11.37
N ASP A 513 -2.29 32.49 10.09
CA ASP A 513 -3.67 32.54 9.59
C ASP A 513 -4.26 31.13 9.37
N LEU A 514 -3.56 30.07 9.77
CA LEU A 514 -3.90 28.66 9.55
C LEU A 514 -4.08 28.29 8.07
N GLY A 515 -3.56 29.10 7.14
CA GLY A 515 -3.77 28.93 5.70
C GLY A 515 -5.18 29.24 5.21
N LEU A 516 -6.02 29.87 6.07
CA LEU A 516 -7.41 30.21 5.75
C LEU A 516 -7.55 31.55 5.01
N GLY A 517 -6.53 32.42 5.11
CA GLY A 517 -6.67 33.84 4.85
C GLY A 517 -7.41 34.57 5.98
N TRP A 518 -7.01 35.82 6.24
CA TRP A 518 -7.51 36.59 7.38
C TRP A 518 -9.02 36.83 7.38
N GLU A 519 -9.66 36.90 6.21
CA GLU A 519 -11.12 37.05 6.11
C GLU A 519 -11.87 35.85 6.70
N MET A 520 -11.50 34.63 6.28
CA MET A 520 -12.11 33.40 6.80
C MET A 520 -11.70 33.17 8.26
N TYR A 521 -10.44 33.43 8.61
CA TYR A 521 -9.96 33.39 10.00
C TYR A 521 -10.84 34.26 10.91
N ASP A 522 -11.07 35.52 10.52
CA ASP A 522 -11.90 36.46 11.27
C ASP A 522 -13.36 36.00 11.36
N ASN A 523 -13.88 35.39 10.30
CA ASN A 523 -15.23 34.85 10.30
C ASN A 523 -15.37 33.68 11.29
N ILE A 524 -14.37 32.79 11.36
CA ILE A 524 -14.35 31.72 12.36
C ILE A 524 -14.21 32.31 13.77
N ALA A 525 -13.27 33.24 13.98
CA ALA A 525 -13.04 33.89 15.27
C ALA A 525 -14.29 34.63 15.81
N ARG A 526 -15.14 35.18 14.93
CA ARG A 526 -16.41 35.79 15.34
C ARG A 526 -17.41 34.79 15.94
N ASN A 527 -17.36 33.54 15.54
CA ASN A 527 -18.44 32.59 15.77
C ASN A 527 -18.06 31.42 16.68
N ILE A 528 -16.77 31.04 16.68
CA ILE A 528 -16.23 29.89 17.38
C ILE A 528 -16.57 29.90 18.87
N ILE A 529 -16.95 28.73 19.38
CA ILE A 529 -17.16 28.49 20.82
C ILE A 529 -16.18 27.45 21.39
N ALA A 530 -15.76 26.50 20.57
CA ALA A 530 -14.86 25.43 20.96
C ALA A 530 -14.08 24.89 19.76
N LEU A 531 -12.86 24.48 20.03
CA LEU A 531 -11.95 23.85 19.09
C LEU A 531 -11.50 22.49 19.65
N ILE A 532 -11.64 21.45 18.84
CA ILE A 532 -11.17 20.10 19.16
C ILE A 532 -10.05 19.72 18.18
N HIS A 533 -8.84 19.61 18.72
CA HIS A 533 -7.63 19.36 17.96
C HIS A 533 -7.26 17.87 18.00
N CYS A 534 -7.66 17.11 16.97
CA CYS A 534 -7.29 15.69 16.81
C CYS A 534 -6.15 15.47 15.80
N ALA A 535 -5.89 16.43 14.91
CA ALA A 535 -4.84 16.30 13.90
C ALA A 535 -3.45 16.26 14.55
N TRP A 536 -2.66 15.24 14.26
CA TRP A 536 -1.24 15.18 14.56
C TRP A 536 -0.56 14.23 13.58
N SER A 537 0.69 14.51 13.20
CA SER A 537 1.49 13.54 12.43
C SER A 537 1.85 12.35 13.32
N VAL A 538 1.52 11.12 12.92
CA VAL A 538 1.87 9.90 13.67
C VAL A 538 3.01 9.21 12.94
N ASN A 539 4.24 9.53 13.33
CA ASN A 539 5.45 8.87 12.84
C ASN A 539 6.46 8.76 13.99
N PHE A 540 6.75 7.53 14.41
CA PHE A 540 7.60 7.26 15.58
C PHE A 540 9.10 7.38 15.28
N ASN A 541 9.49 7.54 14.01
CA ASN A 541 10.89 7.72 13.59
C ASN A 541 11.32 9.19 13.53
N LEU A 542 10.38 10.14 13.59
CA LEU A 542 10.68 11.57 13.57
C LEU A 542 11.21 12.04 14.93
N LYS A 543 12.11 13.02 14.91
CA LYS A 543 12.61 13.73 16.10
C LYS A 543 11.68 14.87 16.48
N LEU A 544 11.87 15.42 17.68
CA LEU A 544 11.08 16.55 18.20
C LEU A 544 11.04 17.74 17.24
N SER A 545 12.18 18.10 16.64
CA SER A 545 12.32 19.24 15.72
C SER A 545 11.38 19.16 14.51
N SER A 546 11.17 17.98 13.93
CA SER A 546 10.25 17.78 12.81
C SER A 546 8.77 18.02 13.18
N PHE A 547 8.41 17.97 14.47
CA PHE A 547 7.06 18.31 14.92
C PHE A 547 6.88 19.79 15.23
N GLU A 548 7.96 20.56 15.30
CA GLU A 548 7.92 21.95 15.75
C GLU A 548 7.07 22.83 14.81
N LYS A 549 7.38 22.82 13.50
CA LYS A 549 6.73 23.67 12.51
C LYS A 549 5.26 23.35 12.32
N ASP A 550 4.91 22.10 12.05
CA ASP A 550 3.55 21.76 11.60
C ASP A 550 2.60 21.33 12.74
N CYS A 551 3.14 20.86 13.87
CA CYS A 551 2.32 20.34 14.98
C CYS A 551 2.35 21.27 16.19
N ILE A 552 3.53 21.57 16.75
CA ILE A 552 3.65 22.34 17.99
C ILE A 552 3.28 23.81 17.76
N SER A 553 3.86 24.45 16.74
CA SER A 553 3.47 25.82 16.36
C SER A 553 2.01 25.87 15.88
N GLY A 554 1.55 24.82 15.19
CA GLY A 554 0.16 24.67 14.78
C GLY A 554 -0.82 24.65 15.95
N ALA A 555 -0.53 23.88 17.00
CA ALA A 555 -1.33 23.88 18.23
C ALA A 555 -1.38 25.27 18.86
N ARG A 556 -0.26 26.00 18.84
CA ARG A 556 -0.23 27.41 19.28
C ARG A 556 -1.12 28.30 18.41
N HIS A 557 -1.03 28.24 17.09
CA HIS A 557 -1.88 29.03 16.19
C HIS A 557 -3.38 28.73 16.39
N LEU A 558 -3.75 27.48 16.65
CA LEU A 558 -5.12 27.10 16.95
C LEU A 558 -5.58 27.65 18.33
N MET A 559 -4.72 27.67 19.34
CA MET A 559 -5.01 28.35 20.61
C MET A 559 -5.15 29.86 20.43
N LEU A 560 -4.34 30.48 19.56
CA LEU A 560 -4.49 31.90 19.21
C LEU A 560 -5.83 32.20 18.54
N LEU A 561 -6.32 31.30 17.66
CA LEU A 561 -7.66 31.41 17.09
C LEU A 561 -8.75 31.39 18.19
N CYS A 562 -8.60 30.51 19.19
CA CYS A 562 -9.51 30.48 20.33
C CYS A 562 -9.47 31.77 21.17
N LEU A 563 -8.29 32.37 21.34
CA LEU A 563 -8.11 33.64 22.06
C LEU A 563 -8.63 34.85 21.27
N SER A 564 -8.61 34.77 19.94
CA SER A 564 -9.20 35.76 19.04
C SER A 564 -10.72 35.68 18.94
N ALA A 565 -11.35 34.73 19.65
CA ALA A 565 -12.80 34.64 19.72
C ALA A 565 -13.41 35.99 20.11
N ARG A 566 -14.36 36.50 19.33
CA ARG A 566 -15.01 37.78 19.63
C ARG A 566 -16.18 37.56 20.58
N ARG A 567 -15.91 37.13 21.81
CA ARG A 567 -16.89 36.84 22.86
C ARG A 567 -16.37 37.35 24.22
N LEU A 568 -17.17 37.25 25.29
CA LEU A 568 -16.76 37.65 26.64
C LEU A 568 -15.68 36.73 27.24
N ARG A 569 -15.62 35.48 26.78
CA ARG A 569 -14.61 34.49 27.15
C ARG A 569 -13.96 33.92 25.89
N PRO A 570 -12.70 33.46 25.97
CA PRO A 570 -12.07 32.70 24.88
C PRO A 570 -12.91 31.48 24.50
N ALA A 571 -12.82 31.04 23.24
CA ALA A 571 -13.32 29.73 22.89
C ALA A 571 -12.54 28.63 23.63
N THR A 572 -13.18 27.52 23.97
CA THR A 572 -12.50 26.42 24.66
C THR A 572 -11.58 25.69 23.68
N PHE A 573 -10.46 25.16 24.16
CA PHE A 573 -9.53 24.36 23.35
C PHE A 573 -9.39 22.97 23.96
N SER A 574 -9.60 21.92 23.17
CA SER A 574 -9.39 20.53 23.61
C SER A 574 -8.42 19.82 22.69
N PHE A 575 -7.33 19.31 23.23
CA PHE A 575 -6.29 18.62 22.49
C PHE A 575 -6.33 17.12 22.74
N CYS A 576 -6.40 16.33 21.67
CA CYS A 576 -6.18 14.88 21.76
C CYS A 576 -4.67 14.60 21.80
N SER A 577 -4.14 14.49 23.02
CA SER A 577 -2.80 13.99 23.30
C SER A 577 -2.78 12.46 23.29
N SER A 578 -1.65 11.87 23.67
CA SER A 578 -1.41 10.43 23.66
C SER A 578 -0.87 9.99 25.01
N VAL A 579 -1.24 8.79 25.46
CA VAL A 579 -0.63 8.16 26.65
C VAL A 579 0.90 8.00 26.52
N SER A 580 1.44 8.02 25.30
CA SER A 580 2.88 8.00 25.07
C SER A 580 3.61 9.23 25.63
N ALA A 581 2.92 10.36 25.80
CA ALA A 581 3.47 11.57 26.43
C ALA A 581 3.85 11.36 27.91
N VAL A 582 3.35 10.29 28.52
CA VAL A 582 3.58 9.94 29.94
C VAL A 582 3.95 8.46 30.12
N ALA A 583 4.34 7.77 29.04
CA ALA A 583 4.60 6.34 29.08
C ALA A 583 5.89 5.95 29.82
N ALA A 584 6.77 6.90 30.12
CA ALA A 584 7.96 6.71 30.95
C ALA A 584 7.76 7.17 32.41
N THR A 585 6.50 7.36 32.85
CA THR A 585 6.19 7.80 34.22
C THR A 585 6.75 6.84 35.28
N PRO A 586 7.59 7.33 36.22
CA PRO A 586 8.10 6.51 37.32
C PRO A 586 6.99 5.98 38.23
N GLY A 587 7.17 4.78 38.79
CA GLY A 587 6.22 4.20 39.75
C GLY A 587 4.95 3.61 39.14
N GLY A 588 4.73 3.75 37.83
CA GLY A 588 3.70 3.02 37.10
C GLY A 588 2.27 3.56 37.21
N PHE A 589 2.06 4.69 37.89
CA PHE A 589 0.76 5.35 38.04
C PHE A 589 0.77 6.75 37.43
N VAL A 590 -0.18 7.01 36.53
CA VAL A 590 -0.31 8.26 35.78
C VAL A 590 -1.52 9.04 36.28
N SER A 591 -1.30 10.22 36.83
CA SER A 591 -2.37 11.14 37.26
C SER A 591 -2.97 11.94 36.10
N GLU A 592 -4.14 12.53 36.34
CA GLU A 592 -4.80 13.49 35.44
C GLU A 592 -4.22 14.91 35.63
N ALA A 593 -2.90 15.03 35.48
CA ALA A 593 -2.16 16.28 35.55
C ALA A 593 -0.99 16.30 34.56
N VAL A 594 -0.52 17.49 34.18
CA VAL A 594 0.72 17.64 33.41
C VAL A 594 1.89 17.18 34.32
N PRO A 595 2.78 16.27 33.85
CA PRO A 595 3.89 15.83 34.68
C PRO A 595 4.86 17.00 34.95
N ALA A 596 5.49 16.97 36.13
CA ALA A 596 6.46 17.99 36.49
C ALA A 596 7.78 17.87 35.71
N SER A 597 8.12 16.65 35.25
CA SER A 597 9.33 16.38 34.49
C SER A 597 9.02 15.93 33.06
N LEU A 598 9.78 16.45 32.10
CA LEU A 598 9.69 16.11 30.69
C LEU A 598 10.18 14.69 30.38
N SER A 599 10.93 14.08 31.30
CA SER A 599 11.41 12.69 31.21
C SER A 599 10.29 11.64 31.23
N HIS A 600 9.05 12.03 31.57
CA HIS A 600 7.88 11.14 31.53
C HIS A 600 7.47 10.77 30.10
N ALA A 601 7.89 11.53 29.10
CA ALA A 601 7.65 11.18 27.70
C ALA A 601 8.44 9.91 27.34
N GLN A 602 7.80 9.03 26.57
CA GLN A 602 8.53 7.93 25.93
C GLN A 602 9.67 8.50 25.07
N ASN A 603 10.80 7.80 24.98
CA ASN A 603 11.96 8.22 24.20
C ASN A 603 11.71 8.11 22.68
N MET A 604 10.86 8.99 22.16
CA MET A 604 10.55 9.16 20.73
C MET A 604 9.98 10.56 20.48
N GLY A 605 10.29 11.16 19.33
CA GLY A 605 9.90 12.54 19.01
C GLY A 605 8.38 12.78 19.04
N TYR A 606 7.58 11.77 18.65
CA TYR A 606 6.12 11.85 18.77
C TYR A 606 5.66 12.06 20.21
N ALA A 607 6.15 11.27 21.17
CA ALA A 607 5.79 11.40 22.58
C ALA A 607 6.26 12.73 23.18
N GLN A 608 7.50 13.13 22.85
CA GLN A 608 8.10 14.37 23.30
C GLN A 608 7.30 15.58 22.79
N SER A 609 6.93 15.60 21.50
CA SER A 609 6.13 16.67 20.89
C SER A 609 4.75 16.82 21.55
N LYS A 610 4.10 15.69 21.87
CA LYS A 610 2.83 15.67 22.59
C LYS A 610 3.00 16.28 23.97
N LEU A 611 3.99 15.85 24.75
CA LEU A 611 4.23 16.36 26.09
C LEU A 611 4.56 17.86 26.09
N VAL A 612 5.43 18.33 25.19
CA VAL A 612 5.69 19.77 24.97
C VAL A 612 4.39 20.54 24.77
N THR A 613 3.50 20.00 23.95
CA THR A 613 2.20 20.64 23.67
C THR A 613 1.27 20.64 24.89
N GLU A 614 1.30 19.60 25.73
CA GLU A 614 0.55 19.61 27.00
C GLU A 614 0.98 20.76 27.92
N HIS A 615 2.28 21.03 28.00
CA HIS A 615 2.80 22.18 28.75
C HIS A 615 2.40 23.53 28.13
N LEU A 616 2.37 23.63 26.79
CA LEU A 616 1.88 24.84 26.10
C LEU A 616 0.40 25.10 26.38
N ILE A 617 -0.42 24.06 26.39
CA ILE A 617 -1.85 24.14 26.71
C ILE A 617 -2.07 24.60 28.15
N GLN A 618 -1.30 24.06 29.09
CA GLN A 618 -1.34 24.49 30.49
C GLN A 618 -0.95 25.97 30.62
N ARG A 619 0.14 26.39 29.97
CA ARG A 619 0.55 27.81 29.94
C ARG A 619 -0.52 28.72 29.35
N ALA A 620 -1.18 28.31 28.26
CA ALA A 620 -2.26 29.08 27.65
C ALA A 620 -3.43 29.24 28.63
N ALA A 621 -3.83 28.18 29.34
CA ALA A 621 -4.86 28.25 30.36
C ALA A 621 -4.48 29.20 31.51
N ASP A 622 -3.27 29.04 32.07
CA ASP A 622 -2.81 29.81 33.22
C ASP A 622 -2.62 31.31 32.91
N GLN A 623 -2.14 31.64 31.71
CA GLN A 623 -1.86 33.04 31.31
C GLN A 623 -3.11 33.80 30.87
N THR A 624 -4.13 33.13 30.33
CA THR A 624 -5.23 33.80 29.62
C THR A 624 -6.61 33.53 30.20
N GLY A 625 -6.74 32.55 31.10
CA GLY A 625 -8.04 32.07 31.60
C GLY A 625 -8.84 31.27 30.57
N MET A 626 -8.26 30.90 29.42
CA MET A 626 -8.87 30.01 28.45
C MET A 626 -9.12 28.62 29.07
N THR A 627 -10.30 28.06 28.84
CA THR A 627 -10.56 26.66 29.20
C THR A 627 -9.87 25.75 28.17
N ALA A 628 -8.63 25.36 28.49
CA ALA A 628 -7.78 24.53 27.65
C ALA A 628 -7.61 23.13 28.28
N ARG A 629 -7.93 22.08 27.54
CA ARG A 629 -7.98 20.70 28.03
C ARG A 629 -7.06 19.80 27.22
N THR A 630 -6.32 18.96 27.91
CA THR A 630 -5.51 17.89 27.32
C THR A 630 -6.20 16.55 27.57
N LEU A 631 -6.54 15.84 26.51
CA LEU A 631 -7.18 14.53 26.54
C LEU A 631 -6.13 13.49 26.12
N ARG A 632 -5.52 12.77 27.06
CA ARG A 632 -4.53 11.72 26.77
C ARG A 632 -5.25 10.46 26.31
N VAL A 633 -5.24 10.21 25.01
CA VAL A 633 -5.94 9.06 24.42
C VAL A 633 -5.05 7.82 24.46
N GLY A 634 -5.65 6.69 24.87
CA GLY A 634 -5.01 5.36 24.89
C GLY A 634 -5.00 4.66 23.53
N GLN A 635 -4.92 3.32 23.55
CA GLN A 635 -5.04 2.52 22.32
C GLN A 635 -6.47 2.58 21.79
N ILE A 636 -6.64 3.21 20.64
CA ILE A 636 -7.88 3.21 19.87
C ILE A 636 -7.97 1.90 19.09
N VAL A 637 -9.12 1.24 19.14
CA VAL A 637 -9.41 0.02 18.36
C VAL A 637 -10.65 0.22 17.50
N ALA A 638 -11.11 -0.85 16.88
CA ALA A 638 -12.30 -0.90 16.03
C ALA A 638 -13.52 -0.19 16.65
N ASP A 639 -14.37 0.41 15.81
CA ASP A 639 -15.63 0.97 16.27
C ASP A 639 -16.63 -0.13 16.70
N THR A 640 -17.54 0.20 17.61
CA THR A 640 -18.49 -0.78 18.15
C THR A 640 -19.63 -1.16 17.19
N GLU A 641 -19.86 -0.42 16.12
CA GLU A 641 -20.98 -0.65 15.20
C GLU A 641 -20.59 -1.63 14.08
N HIS A 642 -19.48 -1.35 13.41
CA HIS A 642 -19.03 -2.02 12.19
C HIS A 642 -17.73 -2.80 12.33
N GLY A 643 -16.94 -2.53 13.37
CA GLY A 643 -15.64 -3.17 13.56
C GLY A 643 -14.56 -2.64 12.62
N VAL A 644 -14.69 -1.44 12.07
CA VAL A 644 -13.67 -0.83 11.20
C VAL A 644 -12.44 -0.46 12.01
N TRP A 645 -11.33 -1.11 11.69
CA TRP A 645 -10.01 -0.86 12.28
C TRP A 645 -8.95 -0.83 11.18
N ASN A 646 -7.97 0.05 11.31
CA ASN A 646 -6.85 0.14 10.40
C ASN A 646 -5.96 -1.12 10.47
N ALA A 647 -6.05 -1.97 9.43
CA ALA A 647 -5.35 -3.24 9.34
C ALA A 647 -3.81 -3.13 9.23
N THR A 648 -3.26 -1.94 8.98
CA THR A 648 -1.81 -1.74 8.88
C THR A 648 -1.14 -1.50 10.24
N GLU A 649 -1.92 -1.37 11.31
CA GLU A 649 -1.39 -1.18 12.66
C GLU A 649 -0.77 -2.47 13.22
N ALA A 650 0.14 -2.33 14.19
CA ALA A 650 0.90 -3.45 14.74
C ALA A 650 0.02 -4.56 15.34
N ILE A 651 -1.08 -4.22 16.01
CA ILE A 651 -1.99 -5.22 16.60
C ILE A 651 -2.76 -5.96 15.49
N PRO A 652 -3.49 -5.30 14.56
CA PRO A 652 -4.13 -5.97 13.43
C PRO A 652 -3.19 -6.84 12.60
N LEU A 653 -1.96 -6.38 12.33
CA LEU A 653 -0.95 -7.20 11.66
C LEU A 653 -0.57 -8.42 12.51
N MET A 654 -0.41 -8.29 13.82
CA MET A 654 -0.19 -9.46 14.68
C MET A 654 -1.38 -10.43 14.66
N LEU A 655 -2.63 -9.95 14.59
CA LEU A 655 -3.81 -10.79 14.50
C LEU A 655 -3.93 -11.48 13.12
N GLN A 656 -3.53 -10.80 12.05
CA GLN A 656 -3.50 -11.35 10.69
C GLN A 656 -2.57 -12.57 10.57
N ALA A 657 -1.59 -12.70 11.46
CA ALA A 657 -0.72 -13.87 11.54
C ALA A 657 -1.49 -15.19 11.74
N ALA A 658 -2.72 -15.16 12.25
CA ALA A 658 -3.61 -16.32 12.26
C ALA A 658 -3.93 -16.83 10.85
N GLU A 659 -4.13 -15.93 9.89
CA GLU A 659 -4.48 -16.30 8.50
C GLU A 659 -3.23 -16.54 7.64
N THR A 660 -2.10 -15.89 7.94
CA THR A 660 -0.91 -15.96 7.08
C THR A 660 0.00 -17.15 7.39
N PHE A 661 0.28 -17.41 8.68
CA PHE A 661 1.11 -18.56 9.09
C PHE A 661 0.55 -19.31 10.31
N GLY A 662 -0.71 -19.08 10.65
CA GLY A 662 -1.44 -19.89 11.62
C GLY A 662 -1.01 -19.71 13.08
N ALA A 663 -0.48 -18.56 13.48
CA ALA A 663 -0.04 -18.36 14.86
C ALA A 663 -0.18 -16.92 15.38
N ILE A 664 -0.66 -16.77 16.62
CA ILE A 664 -0.69 -15.51 17.38
C ILE A 664 0.05 -15.74 18.71
N PRO A 665 0.92 -14.84 19.18
CA PRO A 665 1.72 -15.09 20.37
C PRO A 665 0.85 -15.09 21.63
N ALA A 666 1.11 -16.03 22.54
CA ALA A 666 0.61 -15.97 23.91
C ALA A 666 1.45 -14.94 24.70
N LEU A 667 0.89 -13.74 24.89
CA LEU A 667 1.51 -12.63 25.63
C LEU A 667 0.94 -12.50 27.05
N ASP A 668 1.81 -12.21 28.01
CA ASP A 668 1.46 -11.76 29.37
C ASP A 668 1.41 -10.23 29.41
N GLU A 669 0.43 -9.68 28.69
CA GLU A 669 0.15 -8.24 28.61
C GLU A 669 -1.30 -7.98 29.05
N SER A 670 -1.52 -6.80 29.64
CA SER A 670 -2.84 -6.33 30.10
C SER A 670 -3.23 -5.01 29.40
N PRO A 671 -3.68 -5.05 28.12
CA PRO A 671 -3.95 -3.84 27.35
C PRO A 671 -5.17 -3.05 27.84
N LEU A 672 -5.15 -1.74 27.55
CA LEU A 672 -6.25 -0.80 27.77
C LEU A 672 -6.77 -0.31 26.42
N TRP A 673 -7.73 -1.04 25.84
CA TRP A 673 -8.31 -0.73 24.53
C TRP A 673 -9.64 0.02 24.67
N LEU A 674 -9.83 1.03 23.82
CA LEU A 674 -11.11 1.72 23.69
C LEU A 674 -11.56 1.76 22.22
N PRO A 675 -12.81 1.40 21.92
CA PRO A 675 -13.40 1.60 20.59
C PRO A 675 -13.37 3.07 20.17
N VAL A 676 -13.06 3.35 18.90
CA VAL A 676 -12.89 4.72 18.40
C VAL A 676 -14.13 5.60 18.57
N ASP A 677 -15.32 5.04 18.43
CA ASP A 677 -16.61 5.72 18.60
C ASP A 677 -16.88 6.05 20.08
N VAL A 678 -16.44 5.22 21.02
CA VAL A 678 -16.46 5.52 22.46
C VAL A 678 -15.48 6.64 22.81
N VAL A 679 -14.27 6.60 22.26
CA VAL A 679 -13.29 7.68 22.43
C VAL A 679 -13.82 9.00 21.85
N ALA A 680 -14.40 8.97 20.66
CA ALA A 680 -14.98 10.15 20.01
C ALA A 680 -16.14 10.75 20.82
N LYS A 681 -17.03 9.91 21.37
CA LYS A 681 -18.08 10.36 22.30
C LYS A 681 -17.48 10.99 23.55
N ALA A 682 -16.48 10.37 24.16
CA ALA A 682 -15.82 10.91 25.33
C ALA A 682 -15.14 12.25 25.06
N VAL A 683 -14.46 12.40 23.91
CA VAL A 683 -13.88 13.67 23.47
C VAL A 683 -14.97 14.73 23.31
N ALA A 684 -16.08 14.42 22.62
CA ALA A 684 -17.18 15.38 22.43
C ALA A 684 -17.85 15.78 23.76
N GLU A 685 -18.15 14.81 24.62
CA GLU A 685 -18.76 15.01 25.95
C GLU A 685 -17.87 15.90 26.82
N ILE A 686 -16.58 15.57 26.96
CA ILE A 686 -15.65 16.36 27.76
C ILE A 686 -15.47 17.76 27.18
N SER A 687 -15.26 17.87 25.86
CA SER A 687 -15.00 19.15 25.20
C SER A 687 -16.17 20.14 25.30
N LEU A 688 -17.42 19.65 25.30
CA LEU A 688 -18.62 20.49 25.42
C LEU A 688 -19.17 20.57 26.86
N SER A 689 -18.54 19.90 27.83
CA SER A 689 -18.94 19.93 29.23
C SER A 689 -18.49 21.20 29.97
N ALA A 690 -18.92 21.31 31.23
CA ALA A 690 -18.48 22.32 32.19
C ALA A 690 -17.08 22.04 32.79
N ALA A 691 -16.35 21.03 32.31
CA ALA A 691 -15.03 20.71 32.85
C ALA A 691 -14.05 21.89 32.76
N GLY A 692 -13.26 22.13 33.79
CA GLY A 692 -12.24 23.18 33.79
C GLY A 692 -11.09 22.92 32.81
N ALA A 693 -10.12 23.84 32.79
CA ALA A 693 -8.82 23.57 32.16
C ALA A 693 -8.09 22.46 32.93
N GLY A 694 -7.27 21.67 32.22
CA GLY A 694 -6.50 20.60 32.84
C GLY A 694 -6.28 19.39 31.93
N VAL A 695 -5.80 18.29 32.52
CA VAL A 695 -5.49 17.04 31.82
C VAL A 695 -6.47 15.96 32.23
N MET A 696 -6.87 15.12 31.28
CA MET A 696 -7.76 13.97 31.50
C MET A 696 -7.24 12.77 30.73
N ASN A 697 -7.28 11.58 31.35
CA ASN A 697 -6.85 10.35 30.70
C ASN A 697 -8.06 9.64 30.07
N VAL A 698 -8.13 9.64 28.74
CA VAL A 698 -9.17 8.96 27.96
C VAL A 698 -8.67 7.56 27.60
N VAL A 699 -8.66 6.70 28.62
CA VAL A 699 -8.23 5.29 28.54
C VAL A 699 -9.26 4.39 29.19
N ALA A 700 -9.25 3.10 28.84
CA ALA A 700 -10.12 2.12 29.49
C ALA A 700 -9.86 2.10 31.01
N SER A 701 -10.91 2.00 31.81
CA SER A 701 -10.79 1.98 33.27
C SER A 701 -10.37 0.61 33.83
N GLN A 702 -10.52 -0.44 33.03
CA GLN A 702 -10.15 -1.80 33.37
C GLN A 702 -9.41 -2.45 32.19
N PRO A 703 -8.28 -3.14 32.45
CA PRO A 703 -7.59 -3.92 31.42
C PRO A 703 -8.27 -5.28 31.20
N PHE A 704 -7.94 -5.91 30.08
CA PHE A 704 -8.14 -7.35 29.88
C PHE A 704 -6.77 -8.02 29.67
N HIS A 705 -6.68 -9.32 29.87
CA HIS A 705 -5.46 -10.08 29.63
C HIS A 705 -5.40 -10.58 28.18
N TRP A 706 -4.30 -10.32 27.47
CA TRP A 706 -4.13 -10.73 26.06
C TRP A 706 -4.41 -12.23 25.84
N THR A 707 -3.65 -13.11 26.50
CA THR A 707 -3.81 -14.56 26.31
C THR A 707 -5.15 -15.10 26.86
N ARG A 708 -5.55 -14.69 28.07
CA ARG A 708 -6.71 -15.30 28.76
C ARG A 708 -8.06 -14.77 28.29
N ASP A 709 -8.12 -13.53 27.80
CA ASP A 709 -9.38 -12.88 27.43
C ASP A 709 -9.56 -12.65 25.93
N LEU A 710 -8.50 -12.29 25.19
CA LEU A 710 -8.60 -11.98 23.75
C LEU A 710 -8.50 -13.24 22.87
N LEU A 711 -7.51 -14.11 23.09
CA LEU A 711 -7.32 -15.29 22.22
C LEU A 711 -8.55 -16.21 22.16
N PRO A 712 -9.24 -16.53 23.28
CA PRO A 712 -10.47 -17.33 23.22
C PRO A 712 -11.58 -16.65 22.41
N LYS A 713 -11.67 -15.32 22.45
CA LYS A 713 -12.67 -14.57 21.67
C LYS A 713 -12.35 -14.55 20.18
N LEU A 714 -11.07 -14.55 19.82
CA LEU A 714 -10.62 -14.67 18.43
C LEU A 714 -10.95 -16.06 17.86
N HIS A 715 -10.75 -17.12 18.63
CA HIS A 715 -11.21 -18.48 18.26
C HIS A 715 -12.73 -18.51 18.08
N ALA A 716 -13.49 -17.93 19.02
CA ALA A 716 -14.96 -17.85 18.93
C ALA A 716 -15.44 -16.99 17.74
N ALA A 717 -14.64 -16.02 17.29
CA ALA A 717 -14.87 -15.25 16.07
C ALA A 717 -14.49 -16.01 14.78
N GLY A 718 -14.03 -17.27 14.90
CA GLY A 718 -13.76 -18.17 13.78
C GLY A 718 -12.34 -18.11 13.23
N LEU A 719 -11.38 -17.52 13.94
CA LEU A 719 -9.96 -17.65 13.60
C LEU A 719 -9.42 -19.01 14.08
N GLN A 720 -8.49 -19.59 13.31
CA GLN A 720 -7.80 -20.83 13.69
C GLN A 720 -6.30 -20.58 13.73
N PHE A 721 -5.68 -20.70 14.91
CA PHE A 721 -4.25 -20.43 15.09
C PHE A 721 -3.67 -21.17 16.29
N GLN A 722 -2.35 -21.34 16.29
CA GLN A 722 -1.56 -21.78 17.44
C GLN A 722 -1.19 -20.60 18.34
N GLU A 723 -0.93 -20.90 19.62
CA GLU A 723 -0.59 -19.90 20.65
C GLU A 723 0.85 -20.08 21.18
N PRO A 724 1.89 -19.91 20.33
CA PRO A 724 3.27 -20.09 20.74
C PRO A 724 3.73 -19.01 21.74
N THR A 725 4.84 -19.28 22.42
CA THR A 725 5.53 -18.27 23.23
C THR A 725 6.01 -17.09 22.37
N GLN A 726 6.25 -15.93 23.00
CA GLN A 726 6.67 -14.72 22.29
C GLN A 726 7.90 -14.92 21.37
N ARG A 727 8.92 -15.65 21.82
CA ARG A 727 10.12 -15.96 21.02
C ARG A 727 9.85 -16.96 19.90
N GLU A 728 9.06 -17.99 20.19
CA GLU A 728 8.69 -18.97 19.18
C GLU A 728 7.85 -18.32 18.08
N TRP A 729 6.95 -17.40 18.43
CA TRP A 729 6.20 -16.63 17.45
C TRP A 729 7.11 -15.78 16.56
N ILE A 730 8.11 -15.07 17.11
CA ILE A 730 9.09 -14.32 16.31
C ILE A 730 9.88 -15.25 15.39
N ARG A 731 10.28 -16.44 15.87
CA ARG A 731 10.95 -17.44 15.03
C ARG A 731 10.06 -17.89 13.88
N LYS A 732 8.77 -18.18 14.15
CA LYS A 732 7.78 -18.54 13.13
C LYS A 732 7.56 -17.40 12.14
N LEU A 733 7.44 -16.16 12.61
CA LEU A 733 7.31 -14.98 11.76
C LEU A 733 8.54 -14.82 10.84
N ARG A 734 9.77 -14.92 11.37
CA ARG A 734 11.00 -14.85 10.55
C ARG A 734 11.10 -15.98 9.53
N ALA A 735 10.57 -17.16 9.85
CA ALA A 735 10.57 -18.33 8.96
C ALA A 735 9.35 -18.39 8.01
N SER A 736 8.35 -17.53 8.21
CA SER A 736 7.13 -17.49 7.40
C SER A 736 7.38 -16.82 6.04
N ASN A 737 6.35 -16.76 5.19
CA ASN A 737 6.46 -16.19 3.84
C ASN A 737 7.05 -14.76 3.91
N PRO A 738 8.18 -14.49 3.24
CA PRO A 738 8.83 -13.18 3.29
C PRO A 738 8.14 -12.12 2.44
N ASP A 739 7.18 -12.49 1.58
CA ASP A 739 6.43 -11.55 0.76
C ASP A 739 5.44 -10.75 1.62
N PRO A 740 5.62 -9.42 1.77
CA PRO A 740 4.76 -8.56 2.60
C PRO A 740 3.34 -8.37 2.04
N SER A 741 3.05 -8.83 0.82
CA SER A 741 1.70 -8.88 0.25
C SER A 741 0.92 -10.13 0.68
N GLN A 742 1.60 -11.28 0.77
CA GLN A 742 1.02 -12.55 1.22
C GLN A 742 1.10 -12.72 2.74
N ASN A 743 2.10 -12.10 3.37
CA ASN A 743 2.30 -12.09 4.81
C ASN A 743 2.61 -10.65 5.28
N PRO A 744 1.61 -9.76 5.30
CA PRO A 744 1.78 -8.40 5.81
C PRO A 744 2.44 -8.27 7.19
N PRO A 745 2.25 -9.19 8.16
CA PRO A 745 2.93 -9.13 9.46
C PRO A 745 4.47 -9.05 9.37
N ILE A 746 5.07 -9.57 8.29
CA ILE A 746 6.53 -9.56 8.10
C ILE A 746 7.11 -8.15 8.05
N LYS A 747 6.31 -7.15 7.63
CA LYS A 747 6.71 -5.73 7.56
C LYS A 747 7.21 -5.19 8.90
N LEU A 748 6.72 -5.77 10.01
CA LEU A 748 7.06 -5.34 11.37
C LEU A 748 7.93 -6.37 12.12
N VAL A 749 8.56 -7.33 11.43
CA VAL A 749 9.36 -8.39 12.07
C VAL A 749 10.47 -7.85 12.98
N ASN A 750 11.15 -6.76 12.57
CA ASN A 750 12.20 -6.15 13.39
C ASN A 750 11.62 -5.42 14.60
N PHE A 751 10.49 -4.72 14.42
CA PHE A 751 9.77 -4.06 15.52
C PHE A 751 9.25 -5.07 16.54
N PHE A 752 8.66 -6.18 16.08
CA PHE A 752 8.24 -7.24 16.96
C PHE A 752 9.42 -7.98 17.59
N GLY A 753 10.52 -8.15 16.85
CA GLY A 753 11.75 -8.73 17.37
C GLY A 753 12.33 -7.93 18.53
N SER A 754 12.48 -6.61 18.39
CA SER A 754 12.95 -5.77 19.49
C SER A 754 12.02 -5.81 20.72
N LYS A 755 10.70 -5.98 20.49
CA LYS A 755 9.71 -6.07 21.56
C LYS A 755 9.68 -7.43 22.26
N TYR A 756 9.74 -8.53 21.52
CA TYR A 756 9.38 -9.86 22.01
C TYR A 756 10.52 -10.90 21.96
N ASP A 757 11.63 -10.60 21.29
CA ASP A 757 12.79 -11.50 21.20
C ASP A 757 13.78 -11.28 22.36
N ASN A 758 13.27 -11.30 23.59
CA ASN A 758 14.06 -11.09 24.81
C ASN A 758 13.53 -11.93 25.99
N ASP A 759 14.31 -11.99 27.08
CA ASP A 759 13.97 -12.76 28.29
C ASP A 759 12.96 -12.05 29.21
N ASN A 760 12.55 -10.81 28.87
CA ASN A 760 11.56 -10.09 29.66
C ASN A 760 10.14 -10.51 29.24
N THR A 761 9.60 -11.48 29.97
CA THR A 761 8.29 -12.10 29.67
C THR A 761 7.10 -11.36 30.27
N ILE A 762 7.33 -10.48 31.25
CA ILE A 762 6.28 -9.74 31.97
C ILE A 762 6.45 -8.25 31.72
N ARG A 763 5.50 -7.62 31.03
CA ARG A 763 5.45 -6.17 30.84
C ARG A 763 4.37 -5.58 31.74
N LYS A 764 4.78 -4.93 32.83
CA LYS A 764 3.85 -4.16 33.66
C LYS A 764 3.37 -2.94 32.88
N GLY A 765 2.08 -2.93 32.52
CA GLY A 765 1.42 -1.76 31.97
C GLY A 765 1.30 -0.63 32.99
N LEU A 766 1.03 0.59 32.50
CA LEU A 766 0.75 1.73 33.36
C LEU A 766 -0.71 1.70 33.84
N GLN A 767 -0.91 2.12 35.09
CA GLN A 767 -2.22 2.45 35.62
C GLN A 767 -2.49 3.93 35.42
N TYR A 768 -3.71 4.29 35.03
CA TYR A 768 -4.11 5.67 34.79
C TYR A 768 -5.26 6.05 35.72
N ASP A 769 -5.13 7.21 36.37
CA ASP A 769 -6.29 7.86 36.96
C ASP A 769 -7.25 8.29 35.84
N THR A 770 -8.52 7.96 35.97
CA THR A 770 -9.56 8.29 34.98
C THR A 770 -10.79 8.92 35.64
N ARG A 771 -10.70 9.26 36.93
CA ARG A 771 -11.85 9.71 37.72
C ARG A 771 -12.44 11.01 37.18
N LEU A 772 -11.58 11.98 36.83
CA LEU A 772 -12.01 13.25 36.27
C LEU A 772 -12.60 13.05 34.86
N ALA A 773 -11.88 12.35 33.96
CA ALA A 773 -12.38 12.07 32.62
C ALA A 773 -13.77 11.40 32.64
N ARG A 774 -13.95 10.38 33.49
CA ARG A 774 -15.21 9.64 33.63
C ARG A 774 -16.33 10.45 34.26
N SER A 775 -16.01 11.42 35.12
CA SER A 775 -17.03 12.31 35.71
C SER A 775 -17.68 13.23 34.67
N PHE A 776 -16.98 13.53 33.58
CA PHE A 776 -17.47 14.38 32.48
C PHE A 776 -17.84 13.60 31.22
N SER A 777 -17.52 12.31 31.14
CA SER A 777 -17.90 11.43 30.03
C SER A 777 -18.64 10.19 30.52
N PRO A 778 -19.98 10.19 30.44
CA PRO A 778 -20.78 8.99 30.64
C PRO A 778 -20.37 7.83 29.71
N SER A 779 -20.01 8.14 28.45
CA SER A 779 -19.58 7.13 27.48
C SER A 779 -18.29 6.43 27.91
N LEU A 780 -17.31 7.17 28.43
CA LEU A 780 -16.08 6.59 28.97
C LEU A 780 -16.35 5.82 30.28
N ALA A 781 -17.24 6.34 31.12
CA ALA A 781 -17.57 5.70 32.39
C ALA A 781 -18.26 4.34 32.21
N ALA A 782 -19.07 4.19 31.16
CA ALA A 782 -19.79 2.99 30.78
C ALA A 782 -19.07 2.12 29.73
N ALA A 783 -17.85 2.48 29.33
CA ALA A 783 -17.08 1.76 28.34
C ALA A 783 -16.86 0.29 28.77
N LYS A 784 -17.28 -0.64 27.93
CA LYS A 784 -17.10 -2.08 28.17
C LYS A 784 -15.66 -2.49 27.90
N VAL A 785 -15.18 -3.44 28.69
CA VAL A 785 -13.90 -4.12 28.44
C VAL A 785 -14.14 -5.21 27.40
N LEU A 786 -13.42 -5.13 26.26
CA LEU A 786 -13.32 -6.12 25.17
C LEU A 786 -14.39 -7.24 25.22
N ASP A 787 -15.55 -7.01 24.61
CA ASP A 787 -16.60 -8.02 24.52
C ASP A 787 -16.50 -8.88 23.25
N GLN A 788 -17.22 -10.01 23.22
CA GLN A 788 -17.20 -10.95 22.09
C GLN A 788 -17.78 -10.33 20.81
N ASP A 789 -18.74 -9.42 20.93
CA ASP A 789 -19.41 -8.79 19.78
C ASP A 789 -18.41 -7.89 19.02
N LEU A 790 -17.65 -7.05 19.73
CA LEU A 790 -16.60 -6.23 19.14
C LEU A 790 -15.54 -7.08 18.41
N VAL A 791 -15.08 -8.17 19.05
CA VAL A 791 -14.10 -9.09 18.45
C VAL A 791 -14.64 -9.73 17.18
N THR A 792 -15.89 -10.18 17.20
CA THR A 792 -16.55 -10.78 16.04
C THR A 792 -16.64 -9.78 14.89
N LYS A 793 -17.02 -8.52 15.18
CA LYS A 793 -17.15 -7.45 14.18
C LYS A 793 -15.82 -7.11 13.53
N PHE A 794 -14.76 -6.83 14.30
CA PHE A 794 -13.49 -6.43 13.68
C PHE A 794 -12.83 -7.59 12.92
N VAL A 795 -12.97 -8.84 13.38
CA VAL A 795 -12.46 -10.00 12.64
C VAL A 795 -13.22 -10.17 11.32
N ALA A 796 -14.56 -10.07 11.35
CA ALA A 796 -15.38 -10.13 10.14
C ALA A 796 -15.01 -9.00 9.16
N GLN A 797 -14.81 -7.78 9.67
CA GLN A 797 -14.44 -6.64 8.87
C GLN A 797 -13.06 -6.79 8.24
N PHE A 798 -12.05 -7.29 8.98
CA PHE A 798 -10.74 -7.59 8.41
C PHE A 798 -10.82 -8.64 7.30
N ARG A 799 -11.52 -9.75 7.53
CA ARG A 799 -11.72 -10.83 6.53
C ARG A 799 -12.47 -10.35 5.28
N ALA A 800 -13.45 -9.46 5.44
CA ALA A 800 -14.21 -8.89 4.32
C ALA A 800 -13.43 -7.85 3.51
N SER A 801 -12.34 -7.31 4.06
CA SER A 801 -11.56 -6.22 3.45
C SER A 801 -10.08 -6.59 3.33
N SER A 802 -9.24 -6.14 4.26
CA SER A 802 -7.78 -6.16 4.22
C SER A 802 -7.12 -7.53 4.29
N TRP A 803 -7.84 -8.58 4.74
CA TRP A 803 -7.31 -9.94 4.86
C TRP A 803 -7.78 -10.87 3.72
N ALA A 804 -8.56 -10.38 2.76
CA ALA A 804 -8.92 -11.16 1.59
C ALA A 804 -7.68 -11.45 0.73
N ILE A 805 -7.21 -12.70 0.72
CA ILE A 805 -6.05 -13.12 -0.07
C ILE A 805 -6.50 -13.39 -1.52
N GLY A 806 -6.03 -12.55 -2.45
CA GLY A 806 -6.31 -12.66 -3.90
C GLY A 806 -7.13 -11.49 -4.45
N ARG A 807 -6.83 -11.05 -5.68
CA ARG A 807 -7.67 -10.09 -6.40
C ARG A 807 -9.01 -10.76 -6.71
N VAL A 808 -10.03 -10.50 -5.91
CA VAL A 808 -11.41 -10.77 -6.31
C VAL A 808 -11.66 -9.91 -7.55
N ALA A 809 -11.96 -10.53 -8.69
CA ALA A 809 -12.34 -9.80 -9.89
C ALA A 809 -13.50 -8.86 -9.55
N ALA A 810 -13.40 -7.59 -9.95
CA ALA A 810 -14.44 -6.60 -9.70
C ALA A 810 -15.76 -7.13 -10.28
N LYS A 811 -16.75 -7.33 -9.41
CA LYS A 811 -18.06 -7.79 -9.84
C LYS A 811 -18.76 -6.66 -10.61
N PRO A 812 -19.62 -6.99 -11.59
CA PRO A 812 -20.50 -6.02 -12.19
C PRO A 812 -21.28 -5.24 -11.13
N LYS A 813 -21.50 -3.93 -11.35
CA LYS A 813 -22.19 -3.03 -10.43
C LYS A 813 -23.41 -2.38 -11.08
N ILE A 814 -24.48 -2.26 -10.30
CA ILE A 814 -25.70 -1.53 -10.62
C ILE A 814 -25.73 -0.28 -9.76
N ILE A 815 -25.66 0.90 -10.38
CA ILE A 815 -25.83 2.18 -9.69
C ILE A 815 -27.31 2.55 -9.74
N VAL A 816 -27.99 2.44 -8.61
CA VAL A 816 -29.40 2.81 -8.46
C VAL A 816 -29.51 4.26 -8.02
N VAL A 817 -29.94 5.15 -8.92
CA VAL A 817 -30.28 6.54 -8.57
C VAL A 817 -31.69 6.57 -7.99
N ALA A 818 -31.75 6.65 -6.66
CA ALA A 818 -32.97 6.61 -5.87
C ALA A 818 -33.37 7.96 -5.31
N GLY A 819 -34.66 8.13 -5.00
CA GLY A 819 -35.22 9.33 -4.38
C GLY A 819 -36.66 9.61 -4.82
N PRO A 820 -37.35 10.54 -4.14
CA PRO A 820 -38.74 10.88 -4.45
C PRO A 820 -38.88 11.52 -5.85
N CYS A 821 -40.10 11.59 -6.38
CA CYS A 821 -40.39 12.30 -7.62
C CYS A 821 -39.96 13.77 -7.51
N GLY A 822 -39.39 14.33 -8.59
CA GLY A 822 -38.86 15.69 -8.59
C GLY A 822 -37.45 15.86 -7.98
N SER A 823 -36.84 14.81 -7.40
CA SER A 823 -35.49 14.90 -6.83
C SER A 823 -34.36 15.00 -7.87
N GLY A 824 -34.67 14.79 -9.15
CA GLY A 824 -33.68 14.87 -10.25
C GLY A 824 -33.10 13.52 -10.70
N LYS A 825 -33.71 12.38 -10.30
CA LYS A 825 -33.25 11.01 -10.66
C LYS A 825 -32.84 10.86 -12.12
N THR A 826 -33.75 11.06 -13.07
CA THR A 826 -33.49 10.92 -14.52
C THR A 826 -32.36 11.84 -14.98
N THR A 827 -32.30 13.08 -14.48
CA THR A 827 -31.25 14.05 -14.83
C THR A 827 -29.88 13.58 -14.36
N VAL A 828 -29.77 13.16 -13.10
CA VAL A 828 -28.52 12.65 -12.51
C VAL A 828 -28.11 11.34 -13.19
N ALA A 829 -29.03 10.40 -13.38
CA ALA A 829 -28.77 9.10 -13.96
C ALA A 829 -28.30 9.19 -15.42
N THR A 830 -28.98 10.01 -16.24
CA THR A 830 -28.60 10.25 -17.64
C THR A 830 -27.20 10.87 -17.73
N ALA A 831 -26.93 11.90 -16.90
CA ALA A 831 -25.63 12.55 -16.91
C ALA A 831 -24.50 11.64 -16.39
N LEU A 832 -24.79 10.82 -15.37
CA LEU A 832 -23.85 9.84 -14.84
C LEU A 832 -23.48 8.78 -15.88
N ALA A 833 -24.48 8.20 -16.56
CA ALA A 833 -24.28 7.20 -17.61
C ALA A 833 -23.54 7.76 -18.84
N HIS A 834 -23.65 9.08 -19.09
CA HIS A 834 -22.89 9.76 -20.14
C HIS A 834 -21.43 10.00 -19.72
N GLN A 835 -21.19 10.43 -18.48
CA GLN A 835 -19.83 10.71 -17.98
C GLN A 835 -19.02 9.45 -17.66
N ILE A 836 -19.70 8.38 -17.27
CA ILE A 836 -19.14 7.04 -17.09
C ILE A 836 -19.87 6.16 -18.12
N PRO A 837 -19.36 6.04 -19.36
CA PRO A 837 -20.07 5.39 -20.45
C PRO A 837 -20.56 3.99 -20.08
N CYS A 838 -21.86 3.86 -19.79
CA CYS A 838 -22.50 2.60 -19.42
C CYS A 838 -23.99 2.62 -19.78
N PRO A 839 -24.67 1.46 -19.86
CA PRO A 839 -26.10 1.41 -20.15
C PRO A 839 -26.92 2.14 -19.07
N TYR A 840 -27.98 2.80 -19.53
CA TYR A 840 -28.96 3.50 -18.70
C TYR A 840 -30.33 2.83 -18.79
N ILE A 841 -30.95 2.58 -17.64
CA ILE A 841 -32.30 1.99 -17.52
C ILE A 841 -33.20 2.99 -16.78
N GLU A 842 -34.25 3.47 -17.46
CA GLU A 842 -35.31 4.26 -16.84
C GLU A 842 -36.33 3.33 -16.16
N GLY A 843 -36.32 3.28 -14.82
CA GLY A 843 -37.14 2.34 -14.07
C GLY A 843 -38.65 2.53 -14.24
N ASP A 844 -39.10 3.76 -14.46
CA ASP A 844 -40.52 4.08 -14.68
C ASP A 844 -41.05 3.44 -15.99
N ALA A 845 -40.18 3.10 -16.94
CA ALA A 845 -40.55 2.45 -18.20
C ALA A 845 -40.94 0.95 -18.05
N TYR A 846 -40.74 0.36 -16.86
CA TYR A 846 -40.99 -1.07 -16.59
C TYR A 846 -42.25 -1.31 -15.73
N HIS A 847 -43.07 -0.28 -15.49
CA HIS A 847 -44.40 -0.45 -14.91
C HIS A 847 -45.34 -1.16 -15.88
N ASP A 848 -46.25 -1.96 -15.34
CA ASP A 848 -47.35 -2.54 -16.12
C ASP A 848 -48.50 -1.52 -16.31
N GLU A 849 -49.43 -1.83 -17.22
CA GLU A 849 -50.56 -0.94 -17.54
C GLU A 849 -51.45 -0.65 -16.32
N ALA A 850 -51.60 -1.61 -15.41
CA ALA A 850 -52.40 -1.43 -14.20
C ALA A 850 -51.76 -0.39 -13.25
N ALA A 851 -50.45 -0.48 -13.02
CA ALA A 851 -49.70 0.48 -12.23
C ALA A 851 -49.68 1.88 -12.89
N LEU A 852 -49.52 1.95 -14.21
CA LEU A 852 -49.60 3.21 -14.96
C LEU A 852 -50.99 3.84 -14.84
N THR A 853 -52.07 3.05 -14.93
CA THR A 853 -53.45 3.53 -14.78
C THR A 853 -53.70 4.08 -13.37
N LYS A 854 -53.21 3.40 -12.32
CA LYS A 854 -53.29 3.89 -10.94
C LYS A 854 -52.57 5.23 -10.79
N MET A 855 -51.32 5.32 -11.25
CA MET A 855 -50.51 6.54 -11.11
C MET A 855 -51.08 7.73 -11.91
N THR A 856 -51.56 7.51 -13.14
CA THR A 856 -52.22 8.54 -13.95
C THR A 856 -53.55 9.00 -13.35
N SER A 857 -54.22 8.13 -12.59
CA SER A 857 -55.42 8.45 -11.81
C SER A 857 -55.13 9.01 -10.42
N ASN A 858 -53.88 9.38 -10.10
CA ASN A 858 -53.45 9.90 -8.79
C ASN A 858 -53.64 8.92 -7.61
N ILE A 859 -53.70 7.61 -7.88
CA ILE A 859 -53.76 6.58 -6.85
C ILE A 859 -52.32 6.12 -6.57
N PRO A 860 -51.78 6.30 -5.35
CA PRO A 860 -50.46 5.82 -4.99
C PRO A 860 -50.38 4.29 -5.12
N LEU A 861 -49.30 3.79 -5.70
CA LEU A 861 -49.03 2.34 -5.71
C LEU A 861 -48.85 1.85 -4.26
N SER A 862 -49.40 0.67 -3.96
CA SER A 862 -49.11 -0.09 -2.75
C SER A 862 -47.75 -0.80 -2.85
N ASP A 863 -47.28 -1.46 -1.79
CA ASP A 863 -46.06 -2.27 -1.88
C ASP A 863 -46.28 -3.54 -2.74
N ASP A 864 -47.49 -4.14 -2.69
CA ASP A 864 -47.87 -5.27 -3.55
C ASP A 864 -47.80 -4.92 -5.04
N ASP A 865 -48.19 -3.68 -5.39
CA ASP A 865 -48.07 -3.16 -6.76
C ASP A 865 -46.59 -2.97 -7.18
N ARG A 866 -45.66 -2.85 -6.24
CA ARG A 866 -44.23 -2.58 -6.51
C ARG A 866 -43.38 -3.83 -6.58
N TRP A 867 -43.73 -4.93 -5.90
CA TRP A 867 -42.88 -6.12 -5.82
C TRP A 867 -42.51 -6.69 -7.19
N ALA A 868 -43.50 -6.91 -8.05
CA ALA A 868 -43.26 -7.43 -9.39
C ALA A 868 -42.44 -6.46 -10.26
N TRP A 869 -42.63 -5.15 -10.07
CA TRP A 869 -41.87 -4.12 -10.78
C TRP A 869 -40.40 -4.08 -10.34
N LEU A 870 -40.12 -4.09 -9.03
CA LEU A 870 -38.76 -4.12 -8.49
C LEU A 870 -38.00 -5.37 -8.93
N GLU A 871 -38.68 -6.52 -8.99
CA GLU A 871 -38.08 -7.77 -9.45
C GLU A 871 -37.73 -7.76 -10.95
N ARG A 872 -38.58 -7.13 -11.78
CA ARG A 872 -38.26 -6.85 -13.19
C ARG A 872 -37.02 -5.97 -13.30
N LEU A 873 -36.95 -4.90 -12.50
CA LEU A 873 -35.80 -4.00 -12.48
C LEU A 873 -34.52 -4.72 -12.06
N ARG A 874 -34.56 -5.50 -10.97
CA ARG A 874 -33.46 -6.35 -10.49
C ARG A 874 -32.91 -7.24 -11.60
N THR A 875 -33.80 -7.92 -12.30
CA THR A 875 -33.44 -8.86 -13.38
C THR A 875 -32.81 -8.13 -14.55
N VAL A 876 -33.48 -7.11 -15.10
CA VAL A 876 -32.98 -6.40 -16.29
C VAL A 876 -31.67 -5.67 -16.00
N SER A 877 -31.53 -5.02 -14.84
CA SER A 877 -30.29 -4.33 -14.47
C SER A 877 -29.13 -5.31 -14.25
N SER A 878 -29.38 -6.47 -13.63
CA SER A 878 -28.33 -7.48 -13.44
C SER A 878 -27.83 -8.03 -14.77
N VAL A 879 -28.75 -8.38 -15.68
CA VAL A 879 -28.38 -8.87 -17.02
C VAL A 879 -27.63 -7.79 -17.80
N SER A 880 -28.07 -6.54 -17.74
CA SER A 880 -27.37 -5.43 -18.38
C SER A 880 -25.97 -5.20 -17.79
N ALA A 881 -25.81 -5.24 -16.46
CA ALA A 881 -24.52 -5.05 -15.81
C ALA A 881 -23.51 -6.14 -16.20
N VAL A 882 -23.94 -7.41 -16.17
CA VAL A 882 -23.07 -8.56 -16.49
C VAL A 882 -22.60 -8.54 -17.94
N ASN A 883 -23.44 -8.05 -18.87
CA ASN A 883 -23.12 -7.98 -20.30
C ASN A 883 -22.47 -6.66 -20.73
N ALA A 884 -22.45 -5.64 -19.86
CA ALA A 884 -21.89 -4.33 -20.19
C ALA A 884 -20.36 -4.37 -20.25
N PRO A 885 -19.73 -3.73 -21.25
CA PRO A 885 -18.30 -3.44 -21.21
C PRO A 885 -17.97 -2.61 -19.95
N GLY A 886 -17.09 -3.13 -19.09
CA GLY A 886 -16.76 -2.51 -17.80
C GLY A 886 -17.71 -2.87 -16.64
N GLY A 887 -18.72 -3.71 -16.89
CA GLY A 887 -19.55 -4.30 -15.83
C GLY A 887 -20.45 -3.30 -15.09
N LEU A 888 -20.82 -2.17 -15.68
CA LEU A 888 -21.56 -1.10 -14.99
C LEU A 888 -22.91 -0.84 -15.66
N VAL A 889 -23.94 -0.54 -14.88
CA VAL A 889 -25.23 -0.02 -15.37
C VAL A 889 -25.79 1.02 -14.41
N VAL A 890 -26.48 2.03 -14.94
CA VAL A 890 -27.22 3.01 -14.14
C VAL A 890 -28.72 2.76 -14.26
N LEU A 891 -29.41 2.67 -13.11
CA LEU A 891 -30.85 2.45 -13.00
C LEU A 891 -31.51 3.59 -12.21
N THR A 892 -32.57 4.21 -12.72
CA THR A 892 -33.46 5.01 -11.87
C THR A 892 -34.46 4.11 -11.16
N CYS A 893 -34.69 4.33 -9.86
CA CYS A 893 -35.73 3.60 -9.13
C CYS A 893 -36.22 4.38 -7.91
N SER A 894 -37.52 4.43 -7.67
CA SER A 894 -38.08 4.96 -6.40
C SER A 894 -37.96 3.93 -5.26
N ALA A 895 -36.75 3.43 -4.99
CA ALA A 895 -36.45 2.51 -3.89
C ALA A 895 -36.38 3.28 -2.55
N LEU A 896 -37.53 3.75 -2.09
CA LEU A 896 -37.67 4.68 -0.96
C LEU A 896 -37.58 3.96 0.39
N LYS A 897 -38.01 2.70 0.46
CA LYS A 897 -37.97 1.87 1.67
C LYS A 897 -36.79 0.90 1.66
N LYS A 898 -36.35 0.46 2.84
CA LYS A 898 -35.32 -0.57 2.98
C LYS A 898 -35.71 -1.85 2.26
N GLU A 899 -36.97 -2.27 2.35
CA GLU A 899 -37.48 -3.47 1.68
C GLU A 899 -37.36 -3.39 0.15
N HIS A 900 -37.59 -2.21 -0.44
CA HIS A 900 -37.41 -1.99 -1.88
C HIS A 900 -35.93 -2.12 -2.27
N ARG A 901 -35.02 -1.59 -1.44
CA ARG A 901 -33.57 -1.68 -1.65
C ARG A 901 -33.06 -3.12 -1.48
N ASP A 902 -33.61 -3.86 -0.52
CA ASP A 902 -33.23 -5.27 -0.26
C ASP A 902 -33.57 -6.18 -1.46
N ILE A 903 -34.70 -5.94 -2.16
CA ILE A 903 -35.01 -6.65 -3.41
C ILE A 903 -33.93 -6.38 -4.46
N LEU A 904 -33.56 -5.12 -4.66
CA LEU A 904 -32.52 -4.76 -5.63
C LEU A 904 -31.16 -5.34 -5.24
N ARG A 905 -30.79 -5.35 -3.95
CA ARG A 905 -29.56 -6.01 -3.43
C ARG A 905 -29.51 -7.50 -3.74
N GLY A 906 -30.66 -8.17 -3.88
CA GLY A 906 -30.77 -9.53 -4.39
C GLY A 906 -30.17 -9.73 -5.80
N SER A 907 -29.78 -8.66 -6.51
CA SER A 907 -28.95 -8.75 -7.73
C SER A 907 -27.62 -9.48 -7.51
N ARG A 908 -27.15 -9.58 -6.26
CA ARG A 908 -25.95 -10.35 -5.90
C ARG A 908 -26.07 -11.82 -6.30
N ASP A 909 -27.28 -12.38 -6.21
CA ASP A 909 -27.57 -13.76 -6.62
C ASP A 909 -27.49 -13.95 -8.14
N LEU A 910 -27.58 -12.85 -8.89
CA LEU A 910 -27.43 -12.77 -10.35
C LEU A 910 -26.04 -12.31 -10.77
N GLY A 911 -25.09 -12.23 -9.83
CA GLY A 911 -23.69 -11.89 -10.10
C GLY A 911 -23.36 -10.40 -10.15
N ALA A 912 -24.28 -9.51 -9.76
CA ALA A 912 -24.07 -8.05 -9.75
C ALA A 912 -24.23 -7.44 -8.34
N GLU A 913 -23.37 -6.50 -7.98
CA GLU A 913 -23.47 -5.73 -6.74
C GLU A 913 -24.26 -4.44 -6.96
N VAL A 914 -24.86 -3.89 -5.91
CA VAL A 914 -25.70 -2.69 -6.01
C VAL A 914 -25.08 -1.55 -5.20
N LEU A 915 -25.09 -0.35 -5.77
CA LEU A 915 -24.71 0.89 -5.12
C LEU A 915 -25.87 1.89 -5.25
N PHE A 916 -26.36 2.44 -4.16
CA PHE A 916 -27.50 3.36 -4.20
C PHE A 916 -27.04 4.80 -4.12
N VAL A 917 -27.34 5.63 -5.12
CA VAL A 917 -27.24 7.09 -5.01
C VAL A 917 -28.59 7.60 -4.53
N LEU A 918 -28.72 7.88 -3.23
CA LEU A 918 -29.99 8.31 -2.61
C LEU A 918 -30.09 9.83 -2.59
N LEU A 919 -30.85 10.39 -3.53
CA LEU A 919 -31.16 11.81 -3.63
C LEU A 919 -32.16 12.20 -2.53
N GLN A 920 -31.68 12.92 -1.53
CA GLN A 920 -32.45 13.37 -0.37
C GLN A 920 -32.78 14.86 -0.47
N VAL A 921 -33.91 15.25 0.09
CA VAL A 921 -34.37 16.64 0.15
C VAL A 921 -34.87 16.93 1.55
N SER A 922 -34.48 18.08 2.12
CA SER A 922 -34.86 18.47 3.49
C SER A 922 -36.24 19.11 3.61
N SER A 923 -36.91 19.46 2.51
CA SER A 923 -38.22 20.14 2.50
C SER A 923 -39.16 19.64 1.40
N GLU A 924 -40.38 19.26 1.79
CA GLU A 924 -41.47 18.85 0.88
C GLU A 924 -41.87 19.97 -0.11
N ASN A 925 -41.76 21.24 0.30
CA ASN A 925 -42.14 22.39 -0.50
C ASN A 925 -41.22 22.58 -1.71
N SER A 926 -39.92 22.35 -1.53
CA SER A 926 -38.91 22.53 -2.59
C SER A 926 -39.07 21.52 -3.74
N LEU A 927 -39.52 20.30 -3.46
CA LEU A 927 -39.85 19.31 -4.49
C LEU A 927 -41.11 19.70 -5.27
N SER A 928 -42.11 20.24 -4.56
CA SER A 928 -43.37 20.69 -5.14
C SER A 928 -43.17 21.87 -6.10
N GLU A 929 -42.32 22.84 -5.73
CA GLU A 929 -41.94 23.98 -6.58
C GLU A 929 -41.22 23.55 -7.87
N ARG A 930 -40.26 22.62 -7.76
CA ARG A 930 -39.55 22.07 -8.94
C ARG A 930 -40.47 21.34 -9.90
N LEU A 931 -41.51 20.67 -9.39
CA LEU A 931 -42.49 19.96 -10.20
C LEU A 931 -43.50 20.92 -10.85
N ALA A 932 -43.87 22.01 -10.18
CA ALA A 932 -44.74 23.04 -10.75
C ALA A 932 -44.12 23.75 -11.97
N GLN A 933 -42.78 23.81 -12.05
CA GLN A 933 -42.04 24.41 -13.16
C GLN A 933 -41.83 23.48 -14.36
N ARG A 934 -42.20 22.19 -14.28
CA ARG A 934 -42.07 21.22 -15.39
C ARG A 934 -43.38 21.16 -16.21
N ALA A 935 -43.30 21.51 -17.49
CA ALA A 935 -44.38 21.25 -18.44
C ALA A 935 -44.46 19.74 -18.77
N GLY A 936 -45.64 19.11 -18.64
CA GLY A 936 -45.94 17.79 -19.22
C GLY A 936 -45.76 16.54 -18.34
N HIS A 937 -45.61 16.65 -17.01
CA HIS A 937 -45.52 15.47 -16.13
C HIS A 937 -46.86 15.10 -15.46
N TYR A 938 -47.19 13.80 -15.45
CA TYR A 938 -48.41 13.17 -14.93
C TYR A 938 -48.62 13.24 -13.39
N MET A 939 -47.74 13.88 -12.61
CA MET A 939 -47.68 13.77 -11.13
C MET A 939 -48.14 15.07 -10.43
N LYS A 940 -49.19 15.02 -9.60
CA LYS A 940 -49.67 16.16 -8.78
C LYS A 940 -48.98 16.24 -7.40
N GLN A 941 -49.03 17.42 -6.77
CA GLN A 941 -48.38 17.77 -5.49
C GLN A 941 -48.61 16.78 -4.33
N THR A 942 -49.79 16.15 -4.25
CA THR A 942 -50.13 15.18 -3.19
C THR A 942 -49.35 13.87 -3.28
N MET A 943 -48.93 13.43 -4.47
CA MET A 943 -48.13 12.21 -4.67
C MET A 943 -46.68 12.39 -4.22
N VAL A 944 -46.14 13.60 -4.32
CA VAL A 944 -44.80 13.98 -3.85
C VAL A 944 -44.73 13.87 -2.33
N GLN A 945 -45.75 14.38 -1.64
CA GLN A 945 -45.86 14.29 -0.17
C GLN A 945 -45.87 12.84 0.30
N GLY A 946 -46.63 11.96 -0.38
CA GLY A 946 -46.64 10.53 -0.08
C GLY A 946 -45.27 9.86 -0.22
N GLN A 947 -44.50 10.21 -1.25
CA GLN A 947 -43.17 9.65 -1.47
C GLN A 947 -42.11 10.18 -0.49
N VAL A 948 -42.17 11.47 -0.13
CA VAL A 948 -41.26 12.02 0.88
C VAL A 948 -41.50 11.36 2.25
N ARG A 949 -42.77 11.14 2.62
CA ARG A 949 -43.11 10.41 3.85
C ARG A 949 -42.72 8.94 3.83
N ALA A 950 -42.68 8.31 2.65
CA ALA A 950 -42.28 6.92 2.49
C ALA A 950 -40.75 6.72 2.41
N LEU A 951 -39.96 7.80 2.31
CA LEU A 951 -38.50 7.72 2.25
C LEU A 951 -37.92 7.37 3.62
N GLU A 952 -37.44 6.14 3.74
CA GLU A 952 -36.78 5.66 4.95
C GLU A 952 -35.27 6.00 4.92
N PRO A 953 -34.71 6.57 6.00
CA PRO A 953 -33.27 6.81 6.09
C PRO A 953 -32.50 5.47 6.03
N PRO A 954 -31.25 5.47 5.53
CA PRO A 954 -30.39 4.30 5.58
C PRO A 954 -30.23 3.77 7.01
N SER A 955 -30.39 2.46 7.18
CA SER A 955 -30.02 1.80 8.44
C SER A 955 -28.50 1.65 8.57
N VAL A 956 -28.03 1.31 9.78
CA VAL A 956 -26.61 1.09 10.09
C VAL A 956 -25.94 0.17 9.06
N ARG A 957 -26.61 -0.93 8.67
CA ARG A 957 -26.05 -1.95 7.77
C ARG A 957 -26.10 -1.60 6.28
N GLU A 958 -26.74 -0.50 5.89
CA GLU A 958 -26.88 -0.10 4.48
C GLU A 958 -25.71 0.78 4.01
N VAL A 959 -24.50 0.22 4.12
CA VAL A 959 -23.21 0.88 3.83
C VAL A 959 -23.01 1.16 2.32
N ASP A 960 -23.83 0.53 1.48
CA ASP A 960 -23.88 0.65 0.02
C ASP A 960 -24.69 1.88 -0.46
N ILE A 961 -25.15 2.73 0.46
CA ILE A 961 -25.92 3.94 0.14
C ILE A 961 -25.02 5.19 0.17
N LEU A 962 -25.06 5.96 -0.93
CA LEU A 962 -24.47 7.30 -1.07
C LEU A 962 -25.60 8.33 -0.93
N PRO A 963 -25.82 8.90 0.26
CA PRO A 963 -26.83 9.93 0.42
C PRO A 963 -26.31 11.25 -0.17
N VAL A 964 -27.13 11.92 -0.96
CA VAL A 964 -26.77 13.14 -1.70
C VAL A 964 -27.82 14.22 -1.45
N ASP A 965 -27.37 15.44 -1.18
CA ASP A 965 -28.27 16.58 -1.02
C ASP A 965 -28.73 17.09 -2.39
N ALA A 966 -29.98 16.79 -2.74
CA ALA A 966 -30.57 17.15 -4.02
C ALA A 966 -31.10 18.60 -4.07
N LEU A 967 -31.04 19.39 -2.99
CA LEU A 967 -31.47 20.80 -3.01
C LEU A 967 -30.48 21.75 -3.68
N ARG A 968 -29.21 21.33 -3.81
CA ARG A 968 -28.16 22.11 -4.46
C ARG A 968 -28.42 22.23 -5.97
N LYS A 969 -27.65 23.07 -6.66
CA LYS A 969 -27.78 23.22 -8.11
C LYS A 969 -27.52 21.88 -8.81
N PRO A 970 -28.20 21.54 -9.92
CA PRO A 970 -28.04 20.24 -10.59
C PRO A 970 -26.58 19.88 -10.92
N GLU A 971 -25.78 20.88 -11.30
CA GLU A 971 -24.34 20.77 -11.54
C GLU A 971 -23.54 20.34 -10.29
N ASP A 972 -23.83 20.92 -9.12
CA ASP A 972 -23.19 20.58 -7.85
C ASP A 972 -23.60 19.18 -7.35
N VAL A 973 -24.87 18.81 -7.58
CA VAL A 973 -25.39 17.48 -7.27
C VAL A 973 -24.69 16.44 -8.13
N LEU A 974 -24.60 16.66 -9.43
CA LEU A 974 -23.92 15.76 -10.36
C LEU A 974 -22.44 15.63 -10.02
N ALA A 975 -21.74 16.74 -9.73
CA ALA A 975 -20.34 16.70 -9.33
C ALA A 975 -20.12 15.86 -8.06
N GLU A 976 -20.97 16.03 -7.04
CA GLU A 976 -20.93 15.18 -5.83
C GLU A 976 -21.21 13.71 -6.14
N VAL A 977 -22.23 13.40 -6.95
CA VAL A 977 -22.56 12.03 -7.31
C VAL A 977 -21.39 11.35 -8.03
N LEU A 978 -20.78 12.02 -9.00
CA LEU A 978 -19.63 11.50 -9.74
C LEU A 978 -18.43 11.27 -8.82
N GLU A 979 -18.16 12.21 -7.92
CA GLU A 979 -17.10 12.11 -6.94
C GLU A 979 -17.31 10.89 -6.03
N LEU A 980 -18.52 10.75 -5.47
CA LEU A 980 -18.87 9.64 -4.58
C LEU A 980 -18.85 8.29 -5.30
N VAL A 981 -19.36 8.22 -6.53
CA VAL A 981 -19.36 6.98 -7.33
C VAL A 981 -17.94 6.59 -7.70
N ARG A 982 -17.07 7.53 -8.10
CA ARG A 982 -15.67 7.25 -8.41
C ARG A 982 -14.83 6.78 -7.22
N LEU A 983 -15.24 7.09 -5.99
CA LEU A 983 -14.60 6.53 -4.79
C LEU A 983 -14.94 5.05 -4.57
N GLU A 984 -16.02 4.55 -5.19
CA GLU A 984 -16.55 3.19 -5.02
C GLU A 984 -16.29 2.27 -6.22
N LEU A 985 -15.92 2.84 -7.37
CA LEU A 985 -15.47 2.12 -8.56
C LEU A 985 -13.96 1.96 -8.51
#